data_AF-A0A3E2H3Z3-F1
#
_entry.id   AF-A0A3E2H3Z3-F1
#
_cell.length_a   1.000
_cell.length_b   1.000
_cell.length_c   1.000
_cell.angle_alpha   90.00
_cell.angle_beta   90.00
_cell.angle_gamma   90.00
#
_symmetry.space_group_name_H-M   'P 1'
#
loop_
_entity.id
_entity.type
_entity.pdbx_description
1 polymer ?
#
loop_
_entity_poly.entity_id
_entity_poly.type
_entity_poly.pdbx_seq_one_letter_code
_entity_poly.pdbx_strand_id
1 'polypeptide(L)'
;MTGISGTAVLQKDIPYQFKDPSLLDTRAYIGGQWVAAASGATFPVYDPEDDAVAFNVANVSRAEVSTAIDTAQKAFKIYKQTTHRQRRELLRKWTDLVKANRDDLAAICTLELGKPITESYVTVDYGISFLEWFQGEIERLYGETIPAARGNNRIFTIREPQGVVAAITPWNSPVAMILRKVGAAISAGNTVVLKPAPETPMCAIAIAKLFQRVGYPEGTLNIVTGDAAMSAQIGEELCHNRLVRHLSFTGSTAVGKYLNSECAKSLKKTSMELGGNAPFIVFEDADIPLAVNGLISSKFRSSGQTCVCANRVFVQRSIMEKFAQTLQATLSKTFTYGSVWDPKVNFGPLYSRKAVDKVQRHVADAVEHGAQLLEGGSINHALGPNLYVPTILLDSSPQKMLFGTEETFGPVAPLIAFDSEEEVLELANTEESGLASYFYTENISRLWRVAEALDTGMVGVRVGLVSACEQPFGGVKESGIGREGSRFGVEDYVNIKSITVGLANAENSVTEVTIPPGEDEISEVLERWSLLGGDPSTPLKDHNPDLLNFICQVHALFTELSTWTNSPGMSMNHLYVSIEAPYWKDRATHVDALTVEALCTLLRTLPALPFVHRFYIVAPDLPPGLACELLQFVPNVDDLRLHVSMPRALDHDGHEHIGIEHCEAAAKGLDSVTLASLRVFSFTYDVRPAACTAESQLQSMVALGQTVMRFAQRHPLDSLHVYGPFDPFQAIGMTRQNPLMNRCFIGQSSSASPNMVGLSVQSLTVNTFNPDSLETIARRTNSDEAYALLSSVRPQRLENWPSSIINMKNPTARLRHFTQCYLGLDTQQQTFFDSIVPGLVAFHAAQAELPNIKELHYADAVLIHPIVIHFRVVIREKVPNAWSSSWTTPFIHVGGFGYLRAIGITTPPYDAKRLKQMAMLLWDVLMREPSTGHLLLVGYNEDQTN
;
A
#
# COMPACT_ATOMS: atom_id res chain seq x y z
N MET A 1 46.77 -14.30 -8.82
CA MET A 1 46.31 -15.17 -9.91
C MET A 1 47.43 -16.14 -10.28
N THR A 2 47.52 -17.29 -9.63
CA THR A 2 48.34 -18.42 -10.09
C THR A 2 47.38 -19.36 -10.82
N GLY A 3 47.25 -19.16 -12.13
CA GLY A 3 46.35 -19.93 -12.98
C GLY A 3 46.87 -21.36 -13.12
N ILE A 4 46.21 -22.29 -12.44
CA ILE A 4 46.21 -23.69 -12.88
C ILE A 4 45.57 -23.66 -14.27
N SER A 5 46.29 -24.14 -15.29
CA SER A 5 45.70 -24.37 -16.61
C SER A 5 44.41 -25.17 -16.42
N GLY A 6 43.25 -24.64 -16.83
CA GLY A 6 41.94 -25.18 -16.44
C GLY A 6 41.73 -26.67 -16.76
N THR A 7 42.45 -27.23 -17.73
CA THR A 7 42.42 -28.67 -18.03
C THR A 7 43.25 -29.54 -17.09
N ALA A 8 44.18 -28.98 -16.31
CA ALA A 8 45.10 -29.72 -15.45
C ALA A 8 44.44 -30.38 -14.24
N VAL A 9 43.18 -30.05 -13.95
CA VAL A 9 42.40 -30.71 -12.88
C VAL A 9 41.72 -31.99 -13.35
N LEU A 10 41.54 -32.17 -14.67
CA LEU A 10 40.94 -33.36 -15.27
C LEU A 10 41.89 -34.55 -15.13
N GLN A 11 41.40 -35.69 -14.65
CA GLN A 11 42.19 -36.89 -14.35
C GLN A 11 42.13 -37.95 -15.47
N LYS A 12 41.35 -37.71 -16.53
CA LYS A 12 41.23 -38.59 -17.69
C LYS A 12 41.12 -37.79 -18.99
N ASP A 13 41.50 -38.40 -20.11
CA ASP A 13 41.25 -37.81 -21.42
C ASP A 13 39.77 -37.97 -21.79
N ILE A 14 39.19 -36.93 -22.38
CA ILE A 14 37.80 -36.92 -22.85
C ILE A 14 37.74 -36.39 -24.29
N PRO A 15 36.80 -36.85 -25.12
CA PRO A 15 36.64 -36.39 -26.50
C PRO A 15 35.88 -35.05 -26.57
N TYR A 16 36.20 -34.11 -25.69
CA TYR A 16 35.61 -32.78 -25.64
C TYR A 16 36.66 -31.71 -25.29
N GLN A 17 36.65 -30.60 -26.03
CA GLN A 17 37.51 -29.45 -25.77
C GLN A 17 36.70 -28.30 -25.21
N PHE A 18 36.95 -27.94 -23.95
CA PHE A 18 36.28 -26.83 -23.28
C PHE A 18 36.57 -25.49 -23.96
N LYS A 19 35.51 -24.75 -24.28
CA LYS A 19 35.60 -23.39 -24.84
C LYS A 19 36.10 -22.41 -23.77
N ASP A 20 35.63 -22.57 -22.54
CA ASP A 20 36.07 -21.87 -21.36
C ASP A 20 36.63 -22.86 -20.32
N PRO A 21 37.94 -23.18 -20.39
CA PRO A 21 38.55 -24.12 -19.45
C PRO A 21 38.58 -23.58 -18.01
N SER A 22 38.33 -22.29 -17.77
CA SER A 22 38.32 -21.73 -16.42
C SER A 22 37.06 -22.08 -15.61
N LEU A 23 36.08 -22.72 -16.24
CA LEU A 23 34.92 -23.31 -15.56
C LEU A 23 35.29 -24.54 -14.72
N LEU A 24 36.42 -25.19 -15.04
CA LEU A 24 36.93 -26.32 -14.28
C LEU A 24 37.73 -25.82 -13.07
N ASP A 25 37.26 -26.17 -11.87
CA ASP A 25 37.95 -25.97 -10.61
C ASP A 25 37.51 -27.07 -9.65
N THR A 26 38.39 -27.54 -8.78
CA THR A 26 38.10 -28.62 -7.83
C THR A 26 38.00 -28.13 -6.39
N ARG A 27 38.08 -26.81 -6.18
CA ARG A 27 37.95 -26.17 -4.89
C ARG A 27 36.50 -25.81 -4.58
N ALA A 28 36.18 -25.67 -3.29
CA ALA A 28 34.93 -25.10 -2.84
C ALA A 28 34.88 -23.58 -3.10
N TYR A 29 33.68 -22.99 -3.12
CA TYR A 29 33.50 -21.55 -3.31
C TYR A 29 32.87 -20.95 -2.06
N ILE A 30 33.66 -20.24 -1.24
CA ILE A 30 33.23 -19.74 0.06
C ILE A 30 33.57 -18.25 0.16
N GLY A 31 32.57 -17.41 0.45
CA GLY A 31 32.77 -15.98 0.67
C GLY A 31 33.40 -15.24 -0.52
N GLY A 32 33.10 -15.66 -1.75
CA GLY A 32 33.71 -15.06 -2.95
C GLY A 32 35.07 -15.63 -3.35
N GLN A 33 35.60 -16.61 -2.61
CA GLN A 33 36.94 -17.17 -2.82
C GLN A 33 36.90 -18.67 -3.15
N TRP A 34 37.87 -19.12 -3.95
CA TRP A 34 38.06 -20.53 -4.28
C TRP A 34 39.01 -21.18 -3.27
N VAL A 35 38.49 -22.06 -2.42
CA VAL A 35 39.19 -22.60 -1.25
C VAL A 35 39.37 -24.12 -1.36
N ALA A 36 40.61 -24.58 -1.15
CA ALA A 36 40.86 -25.99 -0.86
C ALA A 36 40.37 -26.31 0.56
N ALA A 37 40.11 -27.59 0.85
CA ALA A 37 39.86 -28.01 2.23
C ALA A 37 41.06 -27.65 3.11
N ALA A 38 40.81 -27.12 4.31
CA ALA A 38 41.87 -26.72 5.24
C ALA A 38 42.82 -27.87 5.61
N SER A 39 42.33 -29.10 5.62
CA SER A 39 43.13 -30.32 5.83
C SER A 39 43.90 -30.78 4.58
N GLY A 40 43.66 -30.18 3.42
CA GLY A 40 44.12 -30.67 2.12
C GLY A 40 43.34 -31.88 1.59
N ALA A 41 42.30 -32.33 2.30
CA ALA A 41 41.52 -33.51 1.89
C ALA A 41 40.74 -33.27 0.60
N THR A 42 40.71 -34.30 -0.25
CA THR A 42 39.91 -34.35 -1.48
C THR A 42 39.16 -35.68 -1.57
N PHE A 43 38.14 -35.75 -2.42
CA PHE A 43 37.46 -36.99 -2.77
C PHE A 43 37.34 -37.15 -4.29
N PRO A 44 37.35 -38.38 -4.82
CA PRO A 44 37.25 -38.64 -6.25
C PRO A 44 35.80 -38.49 -6.75
N VAL A 45 35.65 -37.91 -7.94
CA VAL A 45 34.45 -37.95 -8.77
C VAL A 45 34.74 -38.90 -9.92
N TYR A 46 33.86 -39.87 -10.15
CA TYR A 46 34.03 -40.92 -11.15
C TYR A 46 33.18 -40.64 -12.38
N ASP A 47 33.69 -40.99 -13.56
CA ASP A 47 32.92 -41.03 -14.80
C ASP A 47 32.10 -42.35 -14.84
N PRO A 48 30.76 -42.30 -14.88
CA PRO A 48 29.95 -43.51 -14.90
C PRO A 48 30.08 -44.37 -16.16
N GLU A 49 30.63 -43.85 -17.26
CA GLU A 49 30.87 -44.60 -18.51
C GLU A 49 31.91 -45.72 -18.31
N ASP A 50 32.94 -45.49 -17.48
CA ASP A 50 34.07 -46.43 -17.31
C ASP A 50 34.59 -46.58 -15.86
N ASP A 51 33.93 -45.95 -14.88
CA ASP A 51 34.33 -45.87 -13.46
C ASP A 51 35.73 -45.26 -13.23
N ALA A 52 36.32 -44.57 -14.23
CA ALA A 52 37.58 -43.86 -14.06
C ALA A 52 37.40 -42.57 -13.25
N VAL A 53 38.41 -42.17 -12.49
CA VAL A 53 38.38 -40.88 -11.79
C VAL A 53 38.44 -39.75 -12.81
N ALA A 54 37.45 -38.86 -12.79
CA ALA A 54 37.40 -37.66 -13.62
C ALA A 54 38.00 -36.44 -12.90
N PHE A 55 37.74 -36.29 -11.60
CA PHE A 55 38.20 -35.15 -10.79
C PHE A 55 38.51 -35.55 -9.35
N ASN A 56 39.36 -34.78 -8.66
CA ASN A 56 39.55 -34.85 -7.21
C ASN A 56 39.11 -33.52 -6.57
N VAL A 57 37.99 -33.51 -5.88
CA VAL A 57 37.31 -32.29 -5.37
C VAL A 57 37.57 -32.09 -3.89
N ALA A 58 37.69 -30.84 -3.44
CA ALA A 58 37.91 -30.50 -2.03
C ALA A 58 36.85 -31.12 -1.12
N ASN A 59 37.29 -31.75 -0.02
CA ASN A 59 36.41 -32.36 0.98
C ASN A 59 36.36 -31.45 2.22
N VAL A 60 35.45 -30.47 2.23
CA VAL A 60 35.45 -29.43 3.27
C VAL A 60 34.91 -29.96 4.59
N SER A 61 35.48 -29.46 5.68
CA SER A 61 35.08 -29.77 7.05
C SER A 61 33.80 -29.03 7.46
N ARG A 62 33.18 -29.50 8.55
CA ARG A 62 32.05 -28.81 9.20
C ARG A 62 32.35 -27.34 9.55
N ALA A 63 33.59 -27.03 9.97
CA ALA A 63 34.00 -25.68 10.33
C ALA A 63 34.03 -24.73 9.11
N GLU A 64 34.43 -25.25 7.95
CA GLU A 64 34.41 -24.49 6.69
C GLU A 64 32.97 -24.24 6.20
N VAL A 65 32.05 -25.19 6.42
CA VAL A 65 30.60 -24.96 6.20
C VAL A 65 30.08 -23.84 7.10
N SER A 66 30.44 -23.85 8.39
CA SER A 66 30.06 -22.78 9.32
C SER A 66 30.57 -21.41 8.85
N THR A 67 31.81 -21.36 8.35
CA THR A 67 32.40 -20.16 7.74
C THR A 67 31.60 -19.69 6.51
N ALA A 68 31.14 -20.62 5.65
CA ALA A 68 30.29 -20.29 4.51
C ALA A 68 28.96 -19.66 4.94
N ILE A 69 28.32 -20.21 5.98
CA ILE A 69 27.09 -19.66 6.55
C ILE A 69 27.30 -18.24 7.10
N ASP A 70 28.40 -18.01 7.82
CA ASP A 70 28.74 -16.68 8.33
C ASP A 70 28.96 -15.66 7.20
N THR A 71 29.64 -16.06 6.12
CA THR A 71 29.82 -15.19 4.95
C THR A 71 28.50 -14.91 4.23
N ALA A 72 27.62 -15.91 4.10
CA ALA A 72 26.28 -15.73 3.54
C ALA A 72 25.46 -14.74 4.37
N GLN A 73 25.50 -14.86 5.70
CA GLN A 73 24.80 -13.95 6.60
C GLN A 73 25.31 -12.51 6.51
N LYS A 74 26.62 -12.31 6.33
CA LYS A 74 27.21 -10.98 6.09
C LYS A 74 26.74 -10.41 4.75
N ALA A 75 26.81 -11.20 3.69
CA ALA A 75 26.34 -10.84 2.35
C ALA A 75 24.84 -10.48 2.35
N PHE A 76 24.02 -11.22 3.09
CA PHE A 76 22.57 -11.01 3.17
C PHE A 76 22.19 -9.61 3.64
N LYS A 77 22.94 -9.04 4.60
CA LYS A 77 22.68 -7.69 5.12
C LYS A 77 22.80 -6.62 4.02
N ILE A 78 23.66 -6.86 3.03
CA ILE A 78 23.88 -6.00 1.87
C ILE A 78 22.89 -6.36 0.76
N TYR A 79 22.84 -7.64 0.38
CA TYR A 79 22.09 -8.10 -0.78
C TYR A 79 20.58 -7.87 -0.64
N LYS A 80 20.01 -8.00 0.56
CA LYS A 80 18.57 -7.76 0.78
C LYS A 80 18.12 -6.32 0.45
N GLN A 81 19.05 -5.36 0.46
CA GLN A 81 18.79 -3.94 0.16
C GLN A 81 18.79 -3.64 -1.34
N THR A 82 19.23 -4.59 -2.17
CA THR A 82 19.15 -4.43 -3.63
C THR A 82 17.69 -4.32 -4.06
N THR A 83 17.40 -3.36 -4.95
CA THR A 83 16.04 -3.22 -5.49
C THR A 83 15.68 -4.43 -6.37
N HIS A 84 14.40 -4.72 -6.51
CA HIS A 84 13.91 -5.79 -7.40
C HIS A 84 14.47 -5.65 -8.82
N ARG A 85 14.53 -4.43 -9.39
CA ARG A 85 15.12 -4.18 -10.72
C ARG A 85 16.61 -4.51 -10.77
N GLN A 86 17.40 -4.08 -9.78
CA GLN A 86 18.83 -4.43 -9.72
C GLN A 86 19.03 -5.94 -9.60
N ARG A 87 18.22 -6.64 -8.78
CA ARG A 87 18.28 -8.11 -8.67
C ARG A 87 17.99 -8.79 -10.00
N ARG A 88 16.96 -8.33 -10.72
CA ARG A 88 16.63 -8.86 -12.05
C ARG A 88 17.76 -8.64 -13.04
N GLU A 89 18.40 -7.47 -13.05
CA GLU A 89 19.53 -7.20 -13.94
C GLU A 89 20.74 -8.10 -13.64
N LEU A 90 21.05 -8.35 -12.36
CA LEU A 90 22.09 -9.30 -11.98
C LEU A 90 21.72 -10.73 -12.40
N LEU A 91 20.47 -11.15 -12.18
CA LEU A 91 20.01 -12.48 -12.58
C LEU A 91 20.04 -12.66 -14.09
N ARG A 92 19.63 -11.66 -14.88
CA ARG A 92 19.72 -11.68 -16.35
C ARG A 92 21.16 -11.89 -16.81
N LYS A 93 22.11 -11.12 -16.26
CA LYS A 93 23.54 -11.28 -16.59
C LYS A 93 24.05 -12.69 -16.25
N TRP A 94 23.62 -13.26 -15.12
CA TRP A 94 23.96 -14.63 -14.79
C TRP A 94 23.38 -15.62 -15.79
N THR A 95 22.10 -15.47 -16.16
CA THR A 95 21.44 -16.27 -17.20
C THR A 95 22.16 -16.20 -18.54
N ASP A 96 22.57 -15.00 -18.96
CA ASP A 96 23.30 -14.79 -20.21
C ASP A 96 24.66 -15.52 -20.19
N LEU A 97 25.36 -15.51 -19.06
CA LEU A 97 26.61 -16.25 -18.89
C LEU A 97 26.40 -17.76 -18.88
N VAL A 98 25.35 -18.27 -18.23
CA VAL A 98 25.00 -19.70 -18.25
C VAL A 98 24.65 -20.15 -19.67
N LYS A 99 23.85 -19.38 -20.41
CA LYS A 99 23.53 -19.64 -21.82
C LYS A 99 24.77 -19.64 -22.71
N ALA A 100 25.64 -18.65 -22.55
CA ALA A 100 26.86 -18.54 -23.34
C ALA A 100 27.82 -19.73 -23.12
N ASN A 101 27.74 -20.40 -21.97
CA ASN A 101 28.57 -21.53 -21.59
C ASN A 101 27.77 -22.85 -21.53
N ARG A 102 26.62 -22.90 -22.20
CA ARG A 102 25.72 -24.07 -22.24
C ARG A 102 26.45 -25.35 -22.63
N ASP A 103 27.33 -25.28 -23.62
CA ASP A 103 27.98 -26.48 -24.14
C ASP A 103 29.03 -27.05 -23.17
N ASP A 104 29.82 -26.19 -22.54
CA ASP A 104 30.80 -26.62 -21.54
C ASP A 104 30.09 -27.18 -20.29
N LEU A 105 28.95 -26.59 -19.89
CA LEU A 105 28.12 -27.13 -18.80
C LEU A 105 27.52 -28.50 -19.15
N ALA A 106 27.08 -28.69 -20.40
CA ALA A 106 26.58 -29.98 -20.87
C ALA A 106 27.69 -31.04 -20.88
N ALA A 107 28.90 -30.68 -21.28
CA ALA A 107 30.06 -31.57 -21.25
C ALA A 107 30.45 -31.96 -19.82
N ILE A 108 30.47 -31.01 -18.88
CA ILE A 108 30.70 -31.31 -17.45
C ILE A 108 29.62 -32.28 -16.93
N CYS A 109 28.35 -32.00 -17.21
CA CYS A 109 27.23 -32.86 -16.83
C CYS A 109 27.38 -34.28 -17.40
N THR A 110 27.71 -34.42 -18.68
CA THR A 110 27.94 -35.72 -19.32
C THR A 110 29.08 -36.48 -18.66
N LEU A 111 30.19 -35.81 -18.35
CA LEU A 111 31.36 -36.44 -17.75
C LEU A 111 31.10 -36.93 -16.32
N GLU A 112 30.44 -36.14 -15.46
CA GLU A 112 30.24 -36.53 -14.06
C GLU A 112 28.99 -37.38 -13.81
N LEU A 113 28.00 -37.33 -14.72
CA LEU A 113 26.74 -38.07 -14.56
C LEU A 113 26.59 -39.26 -15.53
N GLY A 114 27.37 -39.32 -16.62
CA GLY A 114 27.26 -40.36 -17.64
C GLY A 114 26.03 -40.20 -18.56
N LYS A 115 25.39 -39.03 -18.55
CA LYS A 115 24.24 -38.76 -19.42
C LYS A 115 24.72 -38.43 -20.85
N PRO A 116 24.09 -38.97 -21.91
CA PRO A 116 24.48 -38.63 -23.28
C PRO A 116 24.47 -37.13 -23.52
N ILE A 117 25.44 -36.61 -24.27
CA ILE A 117 25.65 -35.17 -24.46
C ILE A 117 24.40 -34.46 -25.01
N THR A 118 23.66 -35.14 -25.90
CA THR A 118 22.38 -34.68 -26.45
C THR A 118 21.34 -34.43 -25.38
N GLU A 119 21.31 -35.28 -24.36
CA GLU A 119 20.37 -35.19 -23.26
C GLU A 119 20.86 -34.19 -22.19
N SER A 120 22.19 -34.09 -21.97
CA SER A 120 22.80 -33.09 -21.09
C SER A 120 22.48 -31.66 -21.54
N TYR A 121 22.51 -31.40 -22.84
CA TYR A 121 22.04 -30.16 -23.43
C TYR A 121 20.61 -29.78 -22.99
N VAL A 122 19.68 -30.73 -23.07
CA VAL A 122 18.28 -30.54 -22.65
C VAL A 122 18.19 -30.23 -21.15
N THR A 123 18.98 -30.89 -20.32
CA THR A 123 19.01 -30.60 -18.87
C THR A 123 19.58 -29.23 -18.55
N VAL A 124 20.59 -28.76 -19.29
CA VAL A 124 21.13 -27.40 -19.13
C VAL A 124 20.09 -26.36 -19.55
N ASP A 125 19.43 -26.55 -20.69
CA ASP A 125 18.36 -25.66 -21.15
C ASP A 125 17.18 -25.61 -20.17
N TYR A 126 16.80 -26.76 -19.62
CA TYR A 126 15.78 -26.83 -18.58
C TYR A 126 16.20 -26.09 -17.30
N GLY A 127 17.49 -26.10 -16.94
CA GLY A 127 18.00 -25.29 -15.84
C GLY A 127 17.98 -23.79 -16.14
N ILE A 128 18.35 -23.40 -17.37
CA ILE A 128 18.35 -22.00 -17.85
C ILE A 128 16.94 -21.41 -17.77
N SER A 129 15.92 -22.18 -18.16
CA SER A 129 14.53 -21.69 -18.17
C SER A 129 14.03 -21.27 -16.79
N PHE A 130 14.51 -21.88 -15.70
CA PHE A 130 14.21 -21.39 -14.34
C PHE A 130 14.77 -19.99 -14.08
N LEU A 131 16.00 -19.70 -14.52
CA LEU A 131 16.56 -18.36 -14.35
C LEU A 131 15.82 -17.34 -15.22
N GLU A 132 15.39 -17.72 -16.42
CA GLU A 132 14.54 -16.88 -17.28
C GLU A 132 13.19 -16.60 -16.63
N TRP A 133 12.55 -17.63 -16.10
CA TRP A 133 11.26 -17.52 -15.42
C TRP A 133 11.34 -16.60 -14.20
N PHE A 134 12.30 -16.84 -13.30
CA PHE A 134 12.41 -16.05 -12.08
C PHE A 134 12.83 -14.59 -12.32
N GLN A 135 13.46 -14.25 -13.45
CA GLN A 135 13.63 -12.84 -13.84
C GLN A 135 12.30 -12.10 -13.96
N GLY A 136 11.26 -12.78 -14.44
CA GLY A 136 9.89 -12.25 -14.46
C GLY A 136 9.29 -12.14 -13.06
N GLU A 137 9.52 -13.13 -12.21
CA GLU A 137 8.90 -13.20 -10.89
C GLU A 137 9.46 -12.19 -9.88
N ILE A 138 10.72 -11.75 -10.02
CA ILE A 138 11.36 -10.80 -9.09
C ILE A 138 10.52 -9.53 -8.87
N GLU A 139 9.97 -8.95 -9.94
CA GLU A 139 9.16 -7.71 -9.87
C GLU A 139 7.67 -7.99 -9.60
N ARG A 140 7.29 -9.26 -9.43
CA ARG A 140 5.92 -9.74 -9.19
C ARG A 140 5.68 -10.27 -7.78
N LEU A 141 6.66 -10.10 -6.88
CA LEU A 141 6.53 -10.37 -5.45
C LEU A 141 5.63 -9.33 -4.77
N TYR A 142 4.33 -9.38 -5.07
CA TYR A 142 3.35 -8.40 -4.61
C TYR A 142 2.95 -8.63 -3.15
N GLY A 143 2.71 -7.51 -2.47
CA GLY A 143 1.95 -7.46 -1.24
C GLY A 143 0.45 -7.36 -1.52
N GLU A 144 -0.34 -7.27 -0.46
CA GLU A 144 -1.79 -7.12 -0.52
C GLU A 144 -2.25 -6.00 0.40
N THR A 145 -3.30 -5.27 0.01
CA THR A 145 -4.04 -4.38 0.91
C THR A 145 -5.28 -5.10 1.41
N ILE A 146 -5.44 -5.21 2.72
CA ILE A 146 -6.49 -6.00 3.34
C ILE A 146 -7.45 -5.05 4.08
N PRO A 147 -8.77 -5.14 3.85
CA PRO A 147 -9.75 -4.37 4.61
C PRO A 147 -9.60 -4.62 6.12
N ALA A 148 -9.41 -3.56 6.88
CA ALA A 148 -9.29 -3.66 8.33
C ALA A 148 -10.69 -3.76 8.96
N ALA A 149 -10.87 -4.67 9.93
CA ALA A 149 -12.11 -4.75 10.70
C ALA A 149 -12.37 -3.48 11.53
N ARG A 150 -11.31 -2.75 11.92
CA ARG A 150 -11.40 -1.43 12.55
C ARG A 150 -11.24 -0.36 11.48
N GLY A 151 -12.25 0.50 11.29
CA GLY A 151 -12.30 1.46 10.17
C GLY A 151 -11.15 2.47 10.12
N ASN A 152 -10.53 2.76 11.26
CA ASN A 152 -9.36 3.64 11.37
C ASN A 152 -8.02 2.94 11.07
N ASN A 153 -8.00 1.64 10.77
CA ASN A 153 -6.77 0.94 10.43
C ASN A 153 -6.63 0.74 8.91
N ARG A 154 -5.39 0.67 8.43
CA ARG A 154 -5.03 0.16 7.10
C ARG A 154 -4.09 -1.01 7.28
N ILE A 155 -4.41 -2.15 6.68
CA ILE A 155 -3.56 -3.33 6.71
C ILE A 155 -2.99 -3.51 5.31
N PHE A 156 -1.67 -3.66 5.22
CA PHE A 156 -1.02 -4.12 4.01
C PHE A 156 0.06 -5.15 4.32
N THR A 157 0.34 -6.02 3.36
CA THR A 157 1.42 -7.00 3.48
C THR A 157 2.57 -6.64 2.55
N ILE A 158 3.78 -7.05 2.94
CA ILE A 158 4.96 -7.02 2.08
C ILE A 158 5.60 -8.43 2.06
N ARG A 159 6.36 -8.72 1.00
CA ARG A 159 7.15 -9.95 0.86
C ARG A 159 8.62 -9.62 1.14
N GLU A 160 9.20 -10.28 2.16
CA GLU A 160 10.61 -10.08 2.53
C GLU A 160 11.41 -11.36 2.36
N PRO A 161 12.68 -11.32 1.90
CA PRO A 161 13.52 -12.50 1.88
C PRO A 161 13.72 -13.06 3.29
N GLN A 162 13.79 -14.39 3.39
CA GLN A 162 13.92 -15.12 4.65
C GLN A 162 15.30 -14.99 5.30
N GLY A 163 16.39 -14.96 4.52
CA GLY A 163 17.75 -14.88 5.06
C GLY A 163 18.78 -15.75 4.33
N VAL A 164 19.54 -16.53 5.10
CA VAL A 164 20.44 -17.55 4.57
C VAL A 164 19.64 -18.82 4.28
N VAL A 165 19.73 -19.30 3.05
CA VAL A 165 19.09 -20.53 2.57
C VAL A 165 20.18 -21.60 2.43
N ALA A 166 19.97 -22.76 3.03
CA ALA A 166 20.76 -23.95 2.75
C ALA A 166 20.08 -24.71 1.59
N ALA A 167 20.81 -24.99 0.52
CA ALA A 167 20.31 -25.81 -0.58
C ALA A 167 21.13 -27.10 -0.64
N ILE A 168 20.47 -28.26 -0.71
CA ILE A 168 21.11 -29.56 -0.88
C ILE A 168 20.52 -30.22 -2.13
N THR A 169 21.34 -30.45 -3.16
CA THR A 169 20.88 -30.93 -4.48
C THR A 169 21.39 -32.34 -4.80
N PRO A 170 20.59 -33.14 -5.53
CA PRO A 170 20.94 -34.51 -5.92
C PRO A 170 21.81 -34.50 -7.19
N TRP A 171 22.25 -35.69 -7.58
CA TRP A 171 23.14 -35.92 -8.71
C TRP A 171 22.43 -36.02 -10.06
N ASN A 172 21.14 -36.37 -10.09
CA ASN A 172 20.47 -36.80 -11.31
C ASN A 172 20.10 -35.70 -12.32
N SER A 173 20.18 -34.44 -11.91
CA SER A 173 19.94 -33.27 -12.78
C SER A 173 20.72 -32.07 -12.23
N PRO A 174 22.07 -32.14 -12.23
CA PRO A 174 22.90 -31.31 -11.36
C PRO A 174 22.80 -29.84 -11.72
N VAL A 175 22.68 -29.48 -13.01
CA VAL A 175 22.46 -28.09 -13.43
C VAL A 175 21.04 -27.63 -13.07
N ALA A 176 20.01 -28.38 -13.47
CA ALA A 176 18.63 -27.95 -13.29
C ALA A 176 18.21 -27.84 -11.82
N MET A 177 18.61 -28.77 -10.95
CA MET A 177 18.29 -28.72 -9.52
C MET A 177 18.93 -27.53 -8.82
N ILE A 178 20.14 -27.16 -9.24
CA ILE A 178 20.84 -25.97 -8.72
C ILE A 178 20.11 -24.71 -9.15
N LEU A 179 19.86 -24.54 -10.44
CA LEU A 179 19.25 -23.30 -10.96
C LEU A 179 17.79 -23.14 -10.50
N ARG A 180 17.07 -24.25 -10.31
CA ARG A 180 15.71 -24.26 -9.75
C ARG A 180 15.65 -23.74 -8.30
N LYS A 181 16.59 -24.16 -7.44
CA LYS A 181 16.66 -23.74 -6.02
C LYS A 181 17.35 -22.39 -5.85
N VAL A 182 18.59 -22.29 -6.33
CA VAL A 182 19.44 -21.12 -6.17
C VAL A 182 18.85 -19.93 -6.93
N GLY A 183 18.32 -20.16 -8.13
CA GLY A 183 17.65 -19.12 -8.93
C GLY A 183 16.47 -18.51 -8.17
N ALA A 184 15.58 -19.33 -7.61
CA ALA A 184 14.44 -18.85 -6.82
C ALA A 184 14.88 -18.10 -5.55
N ALA A 185 15.80 -18.67 -4.77
CA ALA A 185 16.26 -18.08 -3.52
C ALA A 185 16.93 -16.71 -3.74
N ILE A 186 17.83 -16.61 -4.73
CA ILE A 186 18.52 -15.36 -5.08
C ILE A 186 17.52 -14.34 -5.63
N SER A 187 16.56 -14.76 -6.45
CA SER A 187 15.49 -13.89 -6.96
C SER A 187 14.68 -13.21 -5.84
N ALA A 188 14.33 -13.98 -4.81
CA ALA A 188 13.64 -13.47 -3.62
C ALA A 188 14.51 -12.51 -2.79
N GLY A 189 15.82 -12.46 -3.00
CA GLY A 189 16.76 -11.60 -2.26
C GLY A 189 17.49 -12.32 -1.11
N ASN A 190 17.51 -13.65 -1.11
CA ASN A 190 18.23 -14.45 -0.13
C ASN A 190 19.70 -14.67 -0.52
N THR A 191 20.47 -15.22 0.42
CA THR A 191 21.82 -15.75 0.15
C THR A 191 21.82 -17.25 0.34
N VAL A 192 22.71 -17.96 -0.35
CA VAL A 192 22.66 -19.43 -0.43
C VAL A 192 23.99 -20.08 -0.03
N VAL A 193 23.89 -21.13 0.77
CA VAL A 193 24.95 -22.13 0.95
C VAL A 193 24.47 -23.43 0.31
N LEU A 194 25.08 -23.80 -0.81
CA LEU A 194 24.73 -24.97 -1.61
C LEU A 194 25.69 -26.13 -1.34
N LYS A 195 25.15 -27.29 -1.00
CA LYS A 195 25.85 -28.57 -0.98
C LYS A 195 25.36 -29.44 -2.14
N PRO A 196 26.13 -29.62 -3.23
CA PRO A 196 25.78 -30.56 -4.28
C PRO A 196 26.00 -32.02 -3.84
N ALA A 197 25.47 -32.95 -4.63
CA ALA A 197 25.78 -34.37 -4.47
C ALA A 197 27.28 -34.62 -4.74
N PRO A 198 27.93 -35.53 -3.99
CA PRO A 198 29.35 -35.84 -4.19
C PRO A 198 29.63 -36.49 -5.55
N GLU A 199 28.63 -37.10 -6.19
CA GLU A 199 28.78 -37.70 -7.51
C GLU A 199 28.87 -36.65 -8.63
N THR A 200 28.27 -35.47 -8.45
CA THR A 200 28.20 -34.45 -9.52
C THR A 200 28.45 -33.01 -9.01
N PRO A 201 29.58 -32.72 -8.33
CA PRO A 201 29.86 -31.41 -7.77
C PRO A 201 30.36 -30.39 -8.80
N MET A 202 30.87 -30.82 -9.96
CA MET A 202 31.55 -29.94 -10.92
C MET A 202 30.57 -29.03 -11.64
N CYS A 203 29.33 -29.48 -11.92
CA CYS A 203 28.28 -28.58 -12.42
C CYS A 203 28.03 -27.40 -11.46
N ALA A 204 28.01 -27.64 -10.15
CA ALA A 204 27.82 -26.58 -9.15
C ALA A 204 28.98 -25.59 -9.14
N ILE A 205 30.20 -26.11 -9.23
CA ILE A 205 31.42 -25.29 -9.28
C ILE A 205 31.46 -24.44 -10.55
N ALA A 206 31.18 -25.02 -11.72
CA ALA A 206 31.11 -24.28 -12.98
C ALA A 206 30.03 -23.19 -12.97
N ILE A 207 28.86 -23.49 -12.42
CA ILE A 207 27.79 -22.49 -12.24
C ILE A 207 28.24 -21.35 -11.30
N ALA A 208 28.99 -21.66 -10.23
CA ALA A 208 29.54 -20.65 -9.33
C ALA A 208 30.64 -19.80 -9.98
N LYS A 209 31.46 -20.34 -10.90
CA LYS A 209 32.38 -19.55 -11.73
C LYS A 209 31.64 -18.50 -12.55
N LEU A 210 30.52 -18.89 -13.16
CA LEU A 210 29.69 -17.97 -13.93
C LEU A 210 29.00 -16.94 -13.01
N PHE A 211 28.53 -17.37 -11.84
CA PHE A 211 27.94 -16.47 -10.84
C PHE A 211 28.93 -15.41 -10.34
N GLN A 212 30.18 -15.82 -10.05
CA GLN A 212 31.25 -14.93 -9.59
C GLN A 212 31.50 -13.78 -10.59
N ARG A 213 31.47 -14.07 -11.89
CA ARG A 213 31.74 -13.09 -12.95
C ARG A 213 30.70 -11.97 -13.04
N VAL A 214 29.50 -12.18 -12.49
CA VAL A 214 28.42 -11.18 -12.53
C VAL A 214 28.67 -10.02 -11.57
N GLY A 215 29.38 -10.27 -10.46
CA GLY A 215 29.67 -9.26 -9.44
C GLY A 215 28.56 -9.10 -8.39
N TYR A 216 27.92 -10.19 -7.98
CA TYR A 216 27.11 -10.20 -6.76
C TYR A 216 27.97 -9.91 -5.52
N PRO A 217 27.38 -9.40 -4.41
CA PRO A 217 28.11 -9.32 -3.14
C PRO A 217 28.75 -10.66 -2.77
N GLU A 218 30.01 -10.61 -2.34
CA GLU A 218 30.75 -11.81 -1.94
C GLU A 218 30.02 -12.56 -0.82
N GLY A 219 29.80 -13.86 -1.00
CA GLY A 219 29.01 -14.69 -0.09
C GLY A 219 27.52 -14.80 -0.44
N THR A 220 26.99 -14.13 -1.47
CA THR A 220 25.60 -14.34 -1.91
C THR A 220 25.34 -15.79 -2.33
N LEU A 221 26.32 -16.43 -2.97
CA LEU A 221 26.33 -17.87 -3.25
C LEU A 221 27.62 -18.47 -2.69
N ASN A 222 27.50 -19.61 -2.02
CA ASN A 222 28.61 -20.41 -1.53
C ASN A 222 28.38 -21.88 -1.92
N ILE A 223 29.41 -22.58 -2.36
CA ILE A 223 29.40 -24.00 -2.71
C ILE A 223 30.31 -24.73 -1.72
N VAL A 224 29.73 -25.65 -0.95
CA VAL A 224 30.47 -26.53 -0.01
C VAL A 224 30.43 -27.96 -0.53
N THR A 225 31.61 -28.57 -0.71
CA THR A 225 31.76 -29.91 -1.30
C THR A 225 32.23 -30.90 -0.26
N GLY A 226 31.62 -32.08 -0.22
CA GLY A 226 32.05 -33.15 0.66
C GLY A 226 31.50 -34.48 0.20
N ASP A 227 32.26 -35.54 0.48
CA ASP A 227 31.91 -36.91 0.11
C ASP A 227 30.68 -37.45 0.89
N ALA A 228 30.39 -38.73 0.71
CA ALA A 228 29.30 -39.39 1.44
C ALA A 228 29.51 -39.38 2.96
N ALA A 229 30.76 -39.51 3.44
CA ALA A 229 31.08 -39.52 4.88
C ALA A 229 30.91 -38.13 5.52
N MET A 230 31.30 -37.08 4.81
CA MET A 230 31.16 -35.68 5.25
C MET A 230 29.73 -35.16 5.10
N SER A 231 28.91 -35.74 4.23
CA SER A 231 27.53 -35.29 3.97
C SER A 231 26.68 -35.20 5.25
N ALA A 232 26.85 -36.11 6.21
CA ALA A 232 26.14 -36.07 7.49
C ALA A 232 26.55 -34.84 8.33
N GLN A 233 27.86 -34.60 8.49
CA GLN A 233 28.36 -33.46 9.27
C GLN A 233 28.00 -32.11 8.62
N ILE A 234 28.03 -32.03 7.28
CA ILE A 234 27.61 -30.84 6.54
C ILE A 234 26.10 -30.63 6.74
N GLY A 235 25.29 -31.69 6.60
CA GLY A 235 23.84 -31.63 6.84
C GLY A 235 23.48 -31.18 8.25
N GLU A 236 24.15 -31.72 9.27
CA GLU A 236 23.99 -31.29 10.66
C GLU A 236 24.28 -29.81 10.85
N GLU A 237 25.38 -29.29 10.29
CA GLU A 237 25.69 -27.86 10.41
C GLU A 237 24.61 -26.98 9.76
N LEU A 238 24.14 -27.35 8.57
CA LEU A 238 23.06 -26.63 7.88
C LEU A 238 21.74 -26.70 8.66
N CYS A 239 21.45 -27.83 9.32
CA CYS A 239 20.26 -28.03 10.15
C CYS A 239 20.35 -27.38 11.54
N HIS A 240 21.52 -27.28 12.16
CA HIS A 240 21.66 -26.82 13.55
C HIS A 240 22.02 -25.34 13.64
N ASN A 241 22.74 -24.80 12.65
CA ASN A 241 23.11 -23.40 12.64
C ASN A 241 21.87 -22.49 12.54
N ARG A 242 21.76 -21.51 13.46
CA ARG A 242 20.59 -20.63 13.57
C ARG A 242 20.57 -19.49 12.56
N LEU A 243 21.67 -19.26 11.85
CA LEU A 243 21.72 -18.26 10.79
C LEU A 243 21.00 -18.73 9.52
N VAL A 244 20.99 -20.04 9.28
CA VAL A 244 20.16 -20.65 8.25
C VAL A 244 18.68 -20.47 8.64
N ARG A 245 17.86 -19.97 7.72
CA ARG A 245 16.42 -19.72 7.93
C ARG A 245 15.52 -20.66 7.14
N HIS A 246 16.07 -21.23 6.07
CA HIS A 246 15.36 -22.15 5.20
C HIS A 246 16.33 -23.22 4.69
N LEU A 247 15.95 -24.49 4.78
CA LEU A 247 16.64 -25.59 4.11
C LEU A 247 15.78 -26.14 2.95
N SER A 248 16.30 -26.12 1.74
CA SER A 248 15.68 -26.71 0.56
C SER A 248 16.47 -27.95 0.12
N PHE A 249 15.82 -29.11 0.10
CA PHE A 249 16.45 -30.39 -0.21
C PHE A 249 15.73 -31.12 -1.33
N THR A 250 16.50 -31.73 -2.23
CA THR A 250 16.00 -32.74 -3.16
C THR A 250 16.82 -34.01 -3.02
N GLY A 251 16.17 -35.16 -2.85
CA GLY A 251 16.85 -36.45 -2.69
C GLY A 251 15.94 -37.53 -2.10
N SER A 252 16.52 -38.52 -1.42
CA SER A 252 15.74 -39.64 -0.87
C SER A 252 14.81 -39.21 0.27
N THR A 253 13.64 -39.83 0.36
CA THR A 253 12.65 -39.59 1.43
C THR A 253 13.22 -39.79 2.84
N ALA A 254 14.05 -40.82 3.04
CA ALA A 254 14.69 -41.09 4.34
C ALA A 254 15.55 -39.91 4.83
N VAL A 255 16.41 -39.37 3.96
CA VAL A 255 17.23 -38.19 4.29
C VAL A 255 16.35 -36.95 4.46
N GLY A 256 15.32 -36.77 3.64
CA GLY A 256 14.38 -35.66 3.77
C GLY A 256 13.68 -35.61 5.12
N LYS A 257 13.17 -36.76 5.60
CA LYS A 257 12.56 -36.91 6.93
C LYS A 257 13.54 -36.56 8.05
N TYR A 258 14.79 -37.04 7.95
CA TYR A 258 15.84 -36.71 8.92
C TYR A 258 16.13 -35.19 8.95
N LEU A 259 16.41 -34.59 7.79
CA LEU A 259 16.71 -33.16 7.69
C LEU A 259 15.55 -32.30 8.21
N ASN A 260 14.31 -32.68 7.87
CA ASN A 260 13.12 -31.99 8.34
C ASN A 260 13.00 -32.06 9.87
N SER A 261 13.21 -33.23 10.47
CA SER A 261 13.20 -33.43 11.92
C SER A 261 14.27 -32.58 12.62
N GLU A 262 15.48 -32.53 12.07
CA GLU A 262 16.57 -31.71 12.63
C GLU A 262 16.29 -30.21 12.48
N CYS A 263 15.72 -29.78 11.35
CA CYS A 263 15.32 -28.38 11.13
C CYS A 263 14.21 -27.93 12.09
N ALA A 264 13.26 -28.82 12.43
CA ALA A 264 12.16 -28.54 13.33
C ALA A 264 12.64 -28.11 14.73
N LYS A 265 13.79 -28.59 15.20
CA LYS A 265 14.42 -28.18 16.48
C LYS A 265 14.70 -26.67 16.57
N SER A 266 14.72 -25.97 15.44
CA SER A 266 14.92 -24.52 15.35
C SER A 266 13.83 -23.80 14.55
N LEU A 267 12.75 -24.49 14.20
CA LEU A 267 11.65 -23.99 13.37
C LEU A 267 12.11 -23.33 12.06
N LYS A 268 13.17 -23.88 11.44
CA LYS A 268 13.57 -23.48 10.10
C LYS A 268 12.49 -23.90 9.10
N LYS A 269 12.22 -23.05 8.10
CA LYS A 269 11.39 -23.46 6.97
C LYS A 269 12.10 -24.56 6.19
N THR A 270 11.33 -25.47 5.60
CA THR A 270 11.85 -26.55 4.76
C THR A 270 11.06 -26.69 3.47
N SER A 271 11.75 -26.78 2.33
CA SER A 271 11.21 -27.30 1.07
C SER A 271 11.84 -28.65 0.80
N MET A 272 11.01 -29.65 0.50
CA MET A 272 11.42 -31.03 0.36
C MET A 272 10.86 -31.58 -0.95
N GLU A 273 11.75 -32.04 -1.82
CA GLU A 273 11.41 -32.73 -3.07
C GLU A 273 12.01 -34.14 -3.01
N LEU A 274 11.18 -35.13 -2.69
CA LEU A 274 11.64 -36.44 -2.24
C LEU A 274 11.35 -37.54 -3.27
N GLY A 275 11.48 -38.80 -2.84
CA GLY A 275 11.25 -39.96 -3.70
C GLY A 275 9.83 -40.00 -4.24
N GLY A 276 9.69 -40.56 -5.44
CA GLY A 276 8.41 -40.87 -6.06
C GLY A 276 8.21 -42.38 -6.18
N ASN A 277 7.02 -42.77 -6.62
CA ASN A 277 6.73 -44.12 -7.08
C ASN A 277 5.60 -44.05 -8.12
N ALA A 278 5.90 -43.31 -9.20
CA ALA A 278 4.89 -42.75 -10.08
C ALA A 278 4.08 -43.86 -10.79
N PRO A 279 2.75 -43.87 -10.64
CA PRO A 279 1.87 -44.72 -11.43
C PRO A 279 1.76 -44.16 -12.86
N PHE A 280 1.84 -45.05 -13.85
CA PHE A 280 1.58 -44.76 -15.25
C PHE A 280 0.42 -45.65 -15.71
N ILE A 281 -0.76 -45.07 -15.96
CA ILE A 281 -2.00 -45.81 -16.18
C ILE A 281 -2.45 -45.72 -17.65
N VAL A 282 -2.73 -46.85 -18.28
CA VAL A 282 -3.21 -46.91 -19.66
C VAL A 282 -4.56 -47.61 -19.70
N PHE A 283 -5.62 -46.85 -19.98
CA PHE A 283 -6.97 -47.38 -20.16
C PHE A 283 -7.16 -47.96 -21.56
N GLU A 284 -8.17 -48.81 -21.72
CA GLU A 284 -8.47 -49.53 -22.97
C GLU A 284 -8.79 -48.62 -24.15
N ASP A 285 -9.31 -47.42 -23.88
CA ASP A 285 -9.63 -46.41 -24.88
C ASP A 285 -8.45 -45.50 -25.23
N ALA A 286 -7.27 -45.71 -24.62
CA ALA A 286 -6.07 -44.93 -24.90
C ALA A 286 -5.55 -45.14 -26.33
N ASP A 287 -5.02 -44.07 -26.93
CA ASP A 287 -4.09 -44.17 -28.05
C ASP A 287 -2.80 -44.89 -27.58
N ILE A 288 -2.68 -46.19 -27.93
CA ILE A 288 -1.57 -47.05 -27.52
C ILE A 288 -0.21 -46.51 -28.00
N PRO A 289 0.00 -46.16 -29.28
CA PRO A 289 1.24 -45.52 -29.72
C PRO A 289 1.61 -44.26 -28.90
N LEU A 290 0.63 -43.41 -28.60
CA LEU A 290 0.85 -42.21 -27.79
C LEU A 290 1.25 -42.56 -26.34
N ALA A 291 0.57 -43.54 -25.73
CA ALA A 291 0.87 -44.03 -24.39
C ALA A 291 2.26 -44.69 -24.31
N VAL A 292 2.65 -45.48 -25.31
CA VAL A 292 3.98 -46.09 -25.39
C VAL A 292 5.07 -45.03 -25.50
N ASN A 293 4.92 -44.03 -26.36
CA ASN A 293 5.89 -42.93 -26.47
C ASN A 293 5.98 -42.10 -25.17
N GLY A 294 4.83 -41.92 -24.51
CA GLY A 294 4.72 -41.33 -23.18
C GLY A 294 5.53 -42.09 -22.14
N LEU A 295 5.32 -43.41 -22.07
CA LEU A 295 6.05 -44.30 -21.17
C LEU A 295 7.55 -44.27 -21.47
N ILE A 296 7.93 -44.30 -22.74
CA ILE A 296 9.34 -44.24 -23.13
C ILE A 296 10.01 -42.97 -22.58
N SER A 297 9.33 -41.83 -22.75
CA SER A 297 9.81 -40.52 -22.30
C SER A 297 9.84 -40.38 -20.77
N SER A 298 8.89 -41.00 -20.06
CA SER A 298 8.80 -40.93 -18.60
C SER A 298 9.70 -41.98 -17.90
N LYS A 299 9.89 -43.16 -18.48
CA LYS A 299 10.59 -44.29 -17.84
C LYS A 299 12.06 -44.40 -18.17
N PHE A 300 12.44 -44.14 -19.42
CA PHE A 300 13.78 -44.49 -19.91
C PHE A 300 14.69 -43.28 -20.16
N ARG A 301 14.15 -42.06 -20.11
CA ARG A 301 14.94 -40.81 -20.07
C ARG A 301 15.88 -40.80 -18.85
N SER A 302 17.09 -40.29 -19.00
CA SER A 302 18.18 -40.39 -17.99
C SER A 302 18.38 -41.82 -17.48
N SER A 303 18.11 -42.83 -18.30
CA SER A 303 18.12 -44.25 -17.91
C SER A 303 17.23 -44.56 -16.70
N GLY A 304 16.11 -43.85 -16.56
CA GLY A 304 15.14 -44.03 -15.47
C GLY A 304 15.52 -43.39 -14.14
N GLN A 305 16.50 -42.49 -14.12
CA GLN A 305 17.06 -41.88 -12.91
C GLN A 305 16.46 -40.50 -12.62
N THR A 306 15.14 -40.31 -12.79
CA THR A 306 14.47 -39.06 -12.41
C THR A 306 13.38 -39.34 -11.38
N CYS A 307 13.17 -38.44 -10.42
CA CYS A 307 12.16 -38.62 -9.36
C CYS A 307 10.72 -38.73 -9.90
N VAL A 308 10.47 -38.20 -11.10
CA VAL A 308 9.17 -38.30 -11.78
C VAL A 308 9.07 -39.50 -12.71
N CYS A 309 10.09 -40.37 -12.78
CA CYS A 309 10.04 -41.53 -13.66
C CYS A 309 8.88 -42.45 -13.29
N ALA A 310 8.17 -42.96 -14.30
CA ALA A 310 7.21 -44.04 -14.10
C ALA A 310 7.90 -45.21 -13.38
N ASN A 311 7.27 -45.76 -12.35
CA ASN A 311 7.82 -46.91 -11.63
C ASN A 311 6.86 -48.10 -11.63
N ARG A 312 5.54 -47.83 -11.63
CA ARG A 312 4.48 -48.84 -11.70
C ARG A 312 3.62 -48.56 -12.95
N VAL A 313 3.67 -49.44 -13.95
CA VAL A 313 2.97 -49.23 -15.22
C VAL A 313 1.71 -50.10 -15.26
N PHE A 314 0.56 -49.48 -15.02
CA PHE A 314 -0.74 -50.13 -15.03
C PHE A 314 -1.33 -50.08 -16.44
N VAL A 315 -1.72 -51.22 -16.98
CA VAL A 315 -2.29 -51.36 -18.32
C VAL A 315 -3.58 -52.16 -18.21
N GLN A 316 -4.67 -51.64 -18.78
CA GLN A 316 -5.96 -52.31 -18.69
C GLN A 316 -5.89 -53.67 -19.41
N ARG A 317 -6.44 -54.71 -18.79
CA ARG A 317 -6.24 -56.11 -19.20
C ARG A 317 -6.56 -56.36 -20.68
N SER A 318 -7.61 -55.71 -21.21
CA SER A 318 -8.05 -55.84 -22.61
C SER A 318 -7.01 -55.41 -23.64
N ILE A 319 -6.02 -54.58 -23.27
CA ILE A 319 -4.98 -54.07 -24.17
C ILE A 319 -3.55 -54.48 -23.78
N MET A 320 -3.36 -55.28 -22.72
CA MET A 320 -2.04 -55.64 -22.17
C MET A 320 -1.08 -56.19 -23.24
N GLU A 321 -1.51 -57.22 -23.98
CA GLU A 321 -0.66 -57.87 -24.99
C GLU A 321 -0.24 -56.88 -26.10
N LYS A 322 -1.20 -56.12 -26.62
CA LYS A 322 -0.96 -55.13 -27.68
C LYS A 322 -0.03 -54.02 -27.21
N PHE A 323 -0.19 -53.55 -25.98
CA PHE A 323 0.67 -52.53 -25.38
C PHE A 323 2.10 -53.04 -25.21
N ALA A 324 2.28 -54.24 -24.64
CA ALA A 324 3.59 -54.85 -24.41
C ALA A 324 4.37 -55.08 -25.71
N GLN A 325 3.72 -55.63 -26.74
CA GLN A 325 4.33 -55.84 -28.06
C GLN A 325 4.72 -54.50 -28.72
N THR A 326 3.84 -53.49 -28.63
CA THR A 326 4.13 -52.15 -29.17
C THR A 326 5.29 -51.50 -28.44
N LEU A 327 5.36 -51.62 -27.10
CA LEU A 327 6.45 -51.11 -26.30
C LEU A 327 7.78 -51.76 -26.67
N GLN A 328 7.85 -53.09 -26.74
CA GLN A 328 9.06 -53.82 -27.13
C GLN A 328 9.54 -53.42 -28.54
N ALA A 329 8.63 -53.38 -29.51
CA ALA A 329 8.95 -52.99 -30.89
C ALA A 329 9.39 -51.53 -31.01
N THR A 330 8.94 -50.65 -30.12
CA THR A 330 9.31 -49.22 -30.12
C THR A 330 10.64 -49.01 -29.40
N LEU A 331 10.89 -49.67 -28.26
CA LEU A 331 12.16 -49.58 -27.53
C LEU A 331 13.36 -49.94 -28.40
N SER A 332 13.28 -51.07 -29.12
CA SER A 332 14.35 -51.54 -30.02
C SER A 332 14.72 -50.55 -31.13
N LYS A 333 13.81 -49.65 -31.51
CA LYS A 333 14.02 -48.61 -32.54
C LYS A 333 14.37 -47.25 -31.95
N THR A 334 14.13 -47.03 -30.66
CA THR A 334 14.26 -45.73 -30.03
C THR A 334 15.69 -45.46 -29.59
N PHE A 335 16.35 -46.45 -29.01
CA PHE A 335 17.64 -46.26 -28.35
C PHE A 335 18.83 -46.60 -29.25
N THR A 336 19.74 -45.63 -29.36
CA THR A 336 21.05 -45.79 -29.96
C THR A 336 22.08 -45.77 -28.84
N TYR A 337 22.87 -46.84 -28.76
CA TYR A 337 23.90 -47.03 -27.75
C TYR A 337 25.29 -46.77 -28.32
N GLY A 338 26.22 -46.35 -27.47
CA GLY A 338 27.59 -46.02 -27.83
C GLY A 338 28.21 -45.12 -26.78
N SER A 339 29.27 -44.39 -27.13
CA SER A 339 29.85 -43.43 -26.20
C SER A 339 28.89 -42.29 -25.89
N VAL A 340 28.85 -41.84 -24.64
CA VAL A 340 28.01 -40.72 -24.20
C VAL A 340 28.33 -39.40 -24.89
N TRP A 341 29.49 -39.32 -25.55
CA TRP A 341 29.96 -38.17 -26.32
C TRP A 341 29.51 -38.18 -27.80
N ASP A 342 29.03 -39.31 -28.32
CA ASP A 342 28.53 -39.38 -29.69
C ASP A 342 27.15 -38.70 -29.80
N PRO A 343 26.97 -37.69 -30.67
CA PRO A 343 25.69 -37.00 -30.83
C PRO A 343 24.55 -37.89 -31.34
N LYS A 344 24.81 -39.11 -31.81
CA LYS A 344 23.78 -40.09 -32.18
C LYS A 344 23.28 -40.92 -31.00
N VAL A 345 24.04 -40.97 -29.90
CA VAL A 345 23.69 -41.74 -28.71
C VAL A 345 22.67 -40.98 -27.89
N ASN A 346 21.65 -41.70 -27.42
CA ASN A 346 20.52 -41.12 -26.67
C ASN A 346 20.13 -41.96 -25.43
N PHE A 347 20.97 -42.92 -25.05
CA PHE A 347 20.81 -43.71 -23.84
C PHE A 347 22.19 -43.92 -23.17
N GLY A 348 22.28 -43.70 -21.86
CA GLY A 348 23.54 -43.72 -21.12
C GLY A 348 23.58 -44.72 -19.97
N PRO A 349 24.73 -44.86 -19.29
CA PRO A 349 24.87 -45.64 -18.08
C PRO A 349 24.03 -45.12 -16.90
N LEU A 350 23.83 -45.99 -15.91
CA LEU A 350 23.46 -45.58 -14.56
C LEU A 350 24.63 -44.86 -13.89
N TYR A 351 24.36 -43.95 -12.95
CA TYR A 351 25.38 -43.05 -12.40
C TYR A 351 26.51 -43.75 -11.60
N SER A 352 26.34 -45.02 -11.23
CA SER A 352 27.34 -45.79 -10.48
C SER A 352 26.96 -47.26 -10.35
N ARG A 353 27.92 -48.08 -9.92
CA ARG A 353 27.72 -49.51 -9.62
C ARG A 353 26.59 -49.78 -8.61
N LYS A 354 26.45 -48.96 -7.56
CA LYS A 354 25.37 -49.12 -6.57
C LYS A 354 23.96 -48.97 -7.18
N ALA A 355 23.82 -48.21 -8.26
CA ALA A 355 22.57 -48.09 -8.99
C ALA A 355 22.27 -49.38 -9.77
N VAL A 356 23.28 -49.93 -10.44
CA VAL A 356 23.21 -51.22 -11.15
C VAL A 356 22.79 -52.33 -10.18
N ASP A 357 23.43 -52.42 -9.02
CA ASP A 357 23.12 -53.43 -8.02
C ASP A 357 21.67 -53.32 -7.52
N LYS A 358 21.16 -52.07 -7.35
CA LYS A 358 19.76 -51.84 -7.00
C LYS A 358 18.80 -52.33 -8.08
N VAL A 359 19.08 -52.01 -9.35
CA VAL A 359 18.25 -52.45 -10.48
C VAL A 359 18.26 -53.97 -10.61
N GLN A 360 19.43 -54.60 -10.53
CA GLN A 360 19.56 -56.06 -10.56
C GLN A 360 18.76 -56.73 -9.44
N ARG A 361 18.79 -56.17 -8.21
CA ARG A 361 17.98 -56.65 -7.09
C ARG A 361 16.49 -56.59 -7.39
N HIS A 362 15.98 -55.49 -7.95
CA HIS A 362 14.55 -55.34 -8.27
C HIS A 362 14.11 -56.31 -9.38
N VAL A 363 14.94 -56.50 -10.41
CA VAL A 363 14.63 -57.43 -11.51
C VAL A 363 14.66 -58.87 -11.01
N ALA A 364 15.66 -59.25 -10.21
CA ALA A 364 15.76 -60.59 -9.63
C ALA A 364 14.56 -60.91 -8.72
N ASP A 365 14.20 -59.97 -7.84
CA ASP A 365 13.03 -60.10 -6.97
C ASP A 365 11.72 -60.25 -7.77
N ALA A 366 11.52 -59.46 -8.82
CA ALA A 366 10.32 -59.56 -9.64
C ALA A 366 10.20 -60.94 -10.31
N VAL A 367 11.31 -61.46 -10.86
CA VAL A 367 11.35 -62.79 -11.50
C VAL A 367 11.13 -63.91 -10.47
N GLU A 368 11.74 -63.82 -9.29
CA GLU A 368 11.52 -64.77 -8.19
C GLU A 368 10.04 -64.84 -7.77
N HIS A 369 9.34 -63.71 -7.81
CA HIS A 369 7.92 -63.60 -7.47
C HIS A 369 6.96 -63.74 -8.67
N GLY A 370 7.46 -64.26 -9.80
CA GLY A 370 6.63 -64.71 -10.93
C GLY A 370 6.46 -63.72 -12.09
N ALA A 371 7.13 -62.57 -12.08
CA ALA A 371 7.19 -61.71 -13.26
C ALA A 371 7.98 -62.39 -14.38
N GLN A 372 7.57 -62.17 -15.63
CA GLN A 372 8.28 -62.68 -16.80
C GLN A 372 9.16 -61.59 -17.41
N LEU A 373 10.43 -61.91 -17.67
CA LEU A 373 11.34 -61.02 -18.38
C LEU A 373 11.03 -61.04 -19.89
N LEU A 374 10.46 -59.95 -20.42
CA LEU A 374 10.13 -59.83 -21.85
C LEU A 374 11.30 -59.28 -22.67
N GLU A 375 12.01 -58.30 -22.15
CA GLU A 375 13.12 -57.60 -22.81
C GLU A 375 14.16 -57.19 -21.76
N GLY A 376 15.45 -57.23 -22.10
CA GLY A 376 16.52 -56.66 -21.27
C GLY A 376 16.96 -57.52 -20.08
N GLY A 377 17.07 -56.91 -18.90
CA GLY A 377 17.41 -57.59 -17.65
C GLY A 377 18.91 -57.77 -17.36
N SER A 378 19.79 -57.09 -18.09
CA SER A 378 21.25 -57.27 -17.96
C SER A 378 22.06 -55.99 -18.19
N ILE A 379 23.34 -56.06 -17.82
CA ILE A 379 24.33 -55.03 -18.12
C ILE A 379 24.89 -55.31 -19.51
N ASN A 380 25.02 -54.29 -20.35
CA ASN A 380 25.79 -54.39 -21.58
C ASN A 380 27.27 -54.09 -21.29
N HIS A 381 28.01 -55.12 -20.89
CA HIS A 381 29.43 -55.01 -20.54
C HIS A 381 30.33 -54.48 -21.68
N ALA A 382 29.90 -54.58 -22.93
CA ALA A 382 30.65 -54.04 -24.06
C ALA A 382 30.62 -52.49 -24.12
N LEU A 383 29.69 -51.86 -23.40
CA LEU A 383 29.49 -50.40 -23.36
C LEU A 383 29.79 -49.80 -21.98
N GLY A 384 30.45 -50.55 -21.11
CA GLY A 384 30.86 -50.09 -19.78
C GLY A 384 30.22 -50.88 -18.63
N PRO A 385 30.68 -50.64 -17.39
CA PRO A 385 30.24 -51.39 -16.21
C PRO A 385 28.84 -51.03 -15.74
N ASN A 386 28.33 -49.84 -16.11
CA ASN A 386 27.10 -49.26 -15.58
C ASN A 386 25.95 -49.13 -16.59
N LEU A 387 26.14 -49.56 -17.85
CA LEU A 387 25.07 -49.51 -18.84
C LEU A 387 24.11 -50.69 -18.69
N TYR A 388 22.99 -50.46 -18.01
CA TYR A 388 21.92 -51.43 -17.86
C TYR A 388 20.87 -51.23 -18.96
N VAL A 389 20.56 -52.29 -19.72
CA VAL A 389 19.65 -52.15 -20.88
C VAL A 389 18.20 -51.95 -20.45
N PRO A 390 17.38 -51.21 -21.24
CA PRO A 390 15.94 -51.13 -21.04
C PRO A 390 15.30 -52.49 -20.80
N THR A 391 14.54 -52.61 -19.71
CA THR A 391 13.96 -53.86 -19.25
C THR A 391 12.45 -53.77 -19.19
N ILE A 392 11.75 -54.77 -19.73
CA ILE A 392 10.28 -54.92 -19.58
C ILE A 392 10.00 -56.19 -18.79
N LEU A 393 9.16 -56.06 -17.76
CA LEU A 393 8.64 -57.18 -16.99
C LEU A 393 7.13 -57.31 -17.21
N LEU A 394 6.67 -58.51 -17.55
CA LEU A 394 5.25 -58.88 -17.66
C LEU A 394 4.77 -59.54 -16.37
N ASP A 395 3.45 -59.64 -16.23
CA ASP A 395 2.79 -60.31 -15.10
C ASP A 395 3.26 -59.77 -13.73
N SER A 396 3.54 -58.47 -13.66
CA SER A 396 4.08 -57.82 -12.47
C SER A 396 2.97 -57.53 -11.45
N SER A 397 3.28 -57.64 -10.15
CA SER A 397 2.37 -57.37 -9.05
C SER A 397 3.02 -56.45 -8.00
N PRO A 398 2.51 -55.23 -7.79
CA PRO A 398 3.10 -54.29 -6.83
C PRO A 398 2.98 -54.76 -5.36
N GLN A 399 2.10 -55.71 -5.05
CA GLN A 399 1.95 -56.24 -3.68
C GLN A 399 2.99 -57.31 -3.33
N LYS A 400 3.58 -57.95 -4.35
CA LYS A 400 4.51 -59.09 -4.17
C LYS A 400 5.96 -58.74 -4.46
N MET A 401 6.21 -57.63 -5.14
CA MET A 401 7.50 -57.31 -5.73
C MET A 401 8.01 -55.98 -5.18
N LEU A 402 9.32 -55.87 -4.99
CA LEU A 402 9.99 -54.73 -4.35
C LEU A 402 9.69 -53.39 -5.03
N PHE A 403 9.55 -53.35 -6.36
CA PHE A 403 9.23 -52.10 -7.06
C PHE A 403 7.88 -51.50 -6.63
N GLY A 404 7.02 -52.28 -5.97
CA GLY A 404 5.74 -51.82 -5.45
C GLY A 404 5.86 -50.77 -4.35
N THR A 405 6.90 -50.86 -3.51
CA THR A 405 7.17 -49.97 -2.37
C THR A 405 8.54 -49.27 -2.45
N GLU A 406 9.43 -49.73 -3.33
CA GLU A 406 10.73 -49.10 -3.58
C GLU A 406 10.80 -48.51 -4.99
N GLU A 407 11.27 -47.26 -5.09
CA GLU A 407 11.61 -46.65 -6.37
C GLU A 407 12.80 -47.36 -7.02
N THR A 408 12.65 -47.89 -8.24
CA THR A 408 13.73 -48.64 -8.91
C THR A 408 14.90 -47.75 -9.31
N PHE A 409 14.62 -46.50 -9.72
CA PHE A 409 15.61 -45.52 -10.18
C PHE A 409 16.53 -46.04 -11.29
N GLY A 410 15.95 -46.78 -12.23
CA GLY A 410 16.63 -47.38 -13.37
C GLY A 410 15.66 -47.76 -14.48
N PRO A 411 16.15 -48.28 -15.61
CA PRO A 411 15.39 -48.41 -16.85
C PRO A 411 14.56 -49.70 -16.88
N VAL A 412 13.69 -49.89 -15.90
CA VAL A 412 12.81 -51.07 -15.76
C VAL A 412 11.34 -50.64 -15.80
N ALA A 413 10.56 -51.25 -16.70
CA ALA A 413 9.12 -51.06 -16.85
C ALA A 413 8.35 -52.33 -16.44
N PRO A 414 7.90 -52.43 -15.17
CA PRO A 414 7.01 -53.50 -14.73
C PRO A 414 5.58 -53.21 -15.18
N LEU A 415 5.01 -54.09 -16.01
CA LEU A 415 3.65 -54.00 -16.55
C LEU A 415 2.68 -54.78 -15.65
N ILE A 416 1.68 -54.06 -15.13
CA ILE A 416 0.71 -54.52 -14.14
C ILE A 416 -0.68 -54.47 -14.79
N ALA A 417 -1.38 -55.59 -14.83
CA ALA A 417 -2.75 -55.63 -15.35
C ALA A 417 -3.74 -55.08 -14.31
N PHE A 418 -4.78 -54.38 -14.78
CA PHE A 418 -5.95 -54.00 -13.98
C PHE A 418 -7.23 -54.17 -14.80
N ASP A 419 -8.38 -54.25 -14.12
CA ASP A 419 -9.69 -54.51 -14.72
C ASP A 419 -10.61 -53.28 -14.68
N SER A 420 -10.62 -52.51 -13.59
CA SER A 420 -11.51 -51.34 -13.42
C SER A 420 -10.80 -50.01 -13.07
N GLU A 421 -11.50 -48.90 -13.30
CA GLU A 421 -11.02 -47.54 -12.94
C GLU A 421 -10.85 -47.40 -11.42
N GLU A 422 -11.75 -47.98 -10.64
CA GLU A 422 -11.72 -47.96 -9.18
C GLU A 422 -10.53 -48.76 -8.64
N GLU A 423 -10.30 -49.97 -9.17
CA GLU A 423 -9.18 -50.83 -8.79
C GLU A 423 -7.85 -50.12 -9.03
N VAL A 424 -7.64 -49.55 -10.22
CA VAL A 424 -6.35 -48.93 -10.54
C VAL A 424 -6.07 -47.68 -9.72
N LEU A 425 -7.11 -46.91 -9.35
CA LEU A 425 -6.97 -45.76 -8.47
C LEU A 425 -6.58 -46.18 -7.05
N GLU A 426 -7.19 -47.24 -6.51
CA GLU A 426 -6.80 -47.80 -5.21
C GLU A 426 -5.33 -48.24 -5.22
N LEU A 427 -4.92 -49.00 -6.24
CA LEU A 427 -3.55 -49.46 -6.41
C LEU A 427 -2.56 -48.29 -6.59
N ALA A 428 -2.92 -47.28 -7.38
CA ALA A 428 -2.09 -46.11 -7.61
C ALA A 428 -1.83 -45.31 -6.32
N ASN A 429 -2.88 -45.10 -5.51
CA ASN A 429 -2.85 -44.25 -4.32
C ASN A 429 -2.41 -44.95 -3.02
N THR A 430 -2.36 -46.29 -3.00
CA THR A 430 -1.92 -47.07 -1.82
C THR A 430 -0.54 -46.65 -1.32
N GLU A 431 0.33 -46.20 -2.22
CA GLU A 431 1.71 -45.90 -1.91
C GLU A 431 1.91 -44.57 -1.16
N GLU A 432 2.83 -44.52 -0.20
CA GLU A 432 3.08 -43.34 0.66
C GLU A 432 3.65 -42.13 -0.13
N SER A 433 4.29 -42.39 -1.26
CA SER A 433 4.80 -41.37 -2.17
C SER A 433 3.68 -40.77 -3.04
N GLY A 434 3.76 -39.47 -3.31
CA GLY A 434 2.76 -38.71 -4.09
C GLY A 434 3.39 -37.59 -4.94
N LEU A 435 4.44 -37.88 -5.69
CA LEU A 435 5.15 -36.87 -6.51
C LEU A 435 4.47 -36.59 -7.85
N ALA A 436 4.55 -37.55 -8.77
CA ALA A 436 4.01 -37.47 -10.11
C ALA A 436 3.19 -38.72 -10.45
N SER A 437 2.20 -38.57 -11.33
CA SER A 437 1.48 -39.65 -11.97
C SER A 437 1.26 -39.35 -13.45
N TYR A 438 0.94 -40.40 -14.22
CA TYR A 438 0.62 -40.29 -15.63
C TYR A 438 -0.57 -41.17 -15.96
N PHE A 439 -1.47 -40.73 -16.83
CA PHE A 439 -2.48 -41.62 -17.37
C PHE A 439 -2.94 -41.26 -18.79
N TYR A 440 -3.46 -42.26 -19.49
CA TYR A 440 -3.87 -42.21 -20.89
C TYR A 440 -5.29 -42.76 -21.05
N THR A 441 -6.18 -41.94 -21.61
CA THR A 441 -7.60 -42.21 -21.91
C THR A 441 -8.05 -41.20 -22.97
N GLU A 442 -9.03 -41.56 -23.81
CA GLU A 442 -9.67 -40.63 -24.75
C GLU A 442 -11.00 -40.08 -24.20
N ASN A 443 -11.57 -40.75 -23.19
CA ASN A 443 -12.74 -40.30 -22.47
C ASN A 443 -12.49 -39.08 -21.56
N ILE A 444 -13.12 -37.94 -21.87
CA ILE A 444 -12.99 -36.69 -21.11
C ILE A 444 -13.56 -36.76 -19.68
N SER A 445 -14.61 -37.55 -19.44
CA SER A 445 -15.16 -37.70 -18.09
C SER A 445 -14.25 -38.52 -17.20
N ARG A 446 -13.66 -39.61 -17.74
CA ARG A 446 -12.62 -40.38 -17.05
C ARG A 446 -11.39 -39.51 -16.77
N LEU A 447 -11.00 -38.67 -17.72
CA LEU A 447 -9.89 -37.74 -17.57
C LEU A 447 -10.02 -36.92 -16.28
N TRP A 448 -11.16 -36.27 -16.06
CA TRP A 448 -11.37 -35.48 -14.85
C TRP A 448 -11.42 -36.34 -13.59
N ARG A 449 -12.18 -37.44 -13.59
CA ARG A 449 -12.29 -38.32 -12.41
C ARG A 449 -10.94 -38.87 -11.98
N VAL A 450 -10.13 -39.36 -12.91
CA VAL A 450 -8.81 -39.94 -12.62
C VAL A 450 -7.82 -38.85 -12.22
N ALA A 451 -7.81 -37.70 -12.90
CA ALA A 451 -6.90 -36.61 -12.55
C ALA A 451 -7.13 -36.06 -11.14
N GLU A 452 -8.38 -35.91 -10.72
CA GLU A 452 -8.74 -35.44 -9.38
C GLU A 452 -8.58 -36.50 -8.29
N ALA A 453 -8.75 -37.78 -8.64
CA ALA A 453 -8.65 -38.88 -7.68
C ALA A 453 -7.21 -39.34 -7.39
N LEU A 454 -6.22 -39.00 -8.22
CA LEU A 454 -4.82 -39.39 -8.00
C LEU A 454 -4.17 -38.55 -6.89
N ASP A 455 -3.69 -39.20 -5.83
CA ASP A 455 -3.05 -38.56 -4.68
C ASP A 455 -1.59 -38.17 -4.96
N THR A 456 -1.38 -37.35 -5.98
CA THR A 456 -0.06 -36.88 -6.42
C THR A 456 -0.01 -35.38 -6.63
N GLY A 457 1.16 -34.77 -6.49
CA GLY A 457 1.33 -33.34 -6.66
C GLY A 457 1.31 -32.87 -8.12
N MET A 458 1.56 -33.78 -9.07
CA MET A 458 1.62 -33.50 -10.51
C MET A 458 1.01 -34.65 -11.31
N VAL A 459 0.09 -34.35 -12.22
CA VAL A 459 -0.58 -35.37 -13.04
C VAL A 459 -0.37 -35.08 -14.53
N GLY A 460 0.26 -36.01 -15.25
CA GLY A 460 0.43 -35.98 -16.70
C GLY A 460 -0.70 -36.71 -17.41
N VAL A 461 -1.51 -35.97 -18.18
CA VAL A 461 -2.63 -36.54 -18.93
C VAL A 461 -2.28 -36.62 -20.41
N ARG A 462 -2.25 -37.83 -20.96
CA ARG A 462 -1.88 -38.08 -22.37
C ARG A 462 -0.50 -37.52 -22.75
N VAL A 463 0.38 -37.32 -21.77
CA VAL A 463 1.74 -36.81 -21.94
C VAL A 463 2.70 -37.53 -20.99
N GLY A 464 3.92 -37.82 -21.46
CA GLY A 464 4.95 -38.49 -20.64
C GLY A 464 5.86 -37.53 -19.88
N LEU A 465 5.76 -36.22 -20.16
CA LEU A 465 6.62 -35.17 -19.62
C LEU A 465 5.77 -34.03 -19.07
N VAL A 466 5.96 -33.71 -17.78
CA VAL A 466 5.26 -32.63 -17.07
C VAL A 466 6.22 -31.56 -16.54
N SER A 467 7.51 -31.69 -16.78
CA SER A 467 8.52 -30.80 -16.20
C SER A 467 8.59 -29.50 -17.00
N ALA A 468 8.19 -28.38 -16.38
CA ALA A 468 8.26 -27.04 -16.96
C ALA A 468 8.62 -26.01 -15.86
N CYS A 469 9.17 -24.85 -16.24
CA CYS A 469 9.60 -23.84 -15.25
C CYS A 469 8.43 -23.03 -14.68
N GLU A 470 7.34 -22.94 -15.45
CA GLU A 470 6.08 -22.25 -15.15
C GLU A 470 5.12 -23.11 -14.32
N GLN A 471 5.36 -24.43 -14.25
CA GLN A 471 4.53 -25.38 -13.51
C GLN A 471 5.01 -25.50 -12.06
N PRO A 472 4.11 -25.51 -11.05
CA PRO A 472 4.49 -25.83 -9.69
C PRO A 472 4.91 -27.29 -9.61
N PHE A 473 6.21 -27.52 -9.49
CA PHE A 473 6.80 -28.83 -9.31
C PHE A 473 6.84 -29.16 -7.82
N GLY A 474 6.32 -30.32 -7.43
CA GLY A 474 6.49 -30.84 -6.08
C GLY A 474 5.43 -31.84 -5.65
N GLY A 475 5.74 -32.60 -4.61
CA GLY A 475 4.92 -33.71 -4.16
C GLY A 475 3.87 -33.36 -3.10
N VAL A 476 2.98 -34.32 -2.86
CA VAL A 476 2.18 -34.44 -1.65
C VAL A 476 2.60 -35.70 -0.88
N LYS A 477 1.97 -35.98 0.27
CA LYS A 477 2.29 -37.14 1.12
C LYS A 477 3.79 -37.14 1.49
N GLU A 478 4.48 -38.26 1.37
CA GLU A 478 5.91 -38.36 1.70
C GLU A 478 6.84 -37.85 0.60
N SER A 479 6.31 -37.48 -0.56
CA SER A 479 7.13 -36.98 -1.66
C SER A 479 7.57 -35.53 -1.51
N GLY A 480 7.07 -34.79 -0.52
CA GLY A 480 7.59 -33.46 -0.28
C GLY A 480 6.68 -32.45 0.40
N ILE A 481 7.26 -31.27 0.61
CA ILE A 481 6.61 -30.07 1.15
C ILE A 481 7.14 -28.87 0.36
N GLY A 482 6.27 -27.93 0.01
CA GLY A 482 6.62 -26.78 -0.82
C GLY A 482 6.46 -27.07 -2.32
N ARG A 483 6.77 -26.07 -3.15
CA ARG A 483 6.75 -26.18 -4.61
C ARG A 483 7.93 -25.42 -5.19
N GLU A 484 8.49 -25.91 -6.29
CA GLU A 484 9.55 -25.27 -7.06
C GLU A 484 9.06 -24.94 -8.48
N GLY A 485 9.64 -23.90 -9.10
CA GLY A 485 9.09 -23.34 -10.35
C GLY A 485 7.78 -22.57 -10.14
N SER A 486 7.19 -22.06 -11.22
CA SER A 486 6.02 -21.16 -11.23
C SER A 486 6.23 -19.90 -10.37
N ARG A 487 5.15 -19.18 -10.07
CA ARG A 487 5.16 -18.11 -9.05
C ARG A 487 5.38 -18.66 -7.64
N PHE A 488 4.89 -19.87 -7.37
CA PHE A 488 4.93 -20.48 -6.04
C PHE A 488 6.36 -20.79 -5.59
N GLY A 489 7.26 -21.06 -6.55
CA GLY A 489 8.66 -21.37 -6.27
C GLY A 489 9.43 -20.21 -5.66
N VAL A 490 9.19 -18.97 -6.09
CA VAL A 490 9.82 -17.79 -5.46
C VAL A 490 9.11 -17.41 -4.15
N GLU A 491 7.79 -17.61 -4.09
CA GLU A 491 6.97 -17.36 -2.89
C GLU A 491 7.43 -18.22 -1.70
N ASP A 492 7.99 -19.41 -1.97
CA ASP A 492 8.50 -20.28 -0.93
C ASP A 492 9.74 -19.71 -0.20
N TYR A 493 10.44 -18.74 -0.81
CA TYR A 493 11.66 -18.11 -0.27
C TYR A 493 11.43 -16.72 0.33
N VAL A 494 10.18 -16.30 0.53
CA VAL A 494 9.82 -15.05 1.21
C VAL A 494 8.99 -15.29 2.46
N ASN A 495 8.99 -14.30 3.35
CA ASN A 495 8.08 -14.17 4.47
C ASN A 495 7.05 -13.08 4.17
N ILE A 496 5.81 -13.33 4.55
CA ILE A 496 4.76 -12.32 4.53
C ILE A 496 4.85 -11.52 5.83
N LYS A 497 5.07 -10.21 5.73
CA LYS A 497 4.95 -9.29 6.86
C LYS A 497 3.69 -8.47 6.72
N SER A 498 2.77 -8.60 7.68
CA SER A 498 1.62 -7.72 7.79
C SER A 498 2.00 -6.45 8.56
N ILE A 499 1.59 -5.30 8.03
CA ILE A 499 1.79 -3.98 8.61
C ILE A 499 0.42 -3.35 8.77
N THR A 500 0.07 -3.03 10.01
CA THR A 500 -1.15 -2.31 10.35
C THR A 500 -0.78 -0.88 10.72
N VAL A 501 -1.32 0.07 9.97
CA VAL A 501 -1.20 1.49 10.25
C VAL A 501 -2.51 1.98 10.86
N GLY A 502 -2.45 2.42 12.11
CA GLY A 502 -3.54 3.19 12.70
C GLY A 502 -3.53 4.60 12.11
N LEU A 503 -4.64 5.00 11.50
CA LEU A 503 -4.91 6.38 11.17
C LEU A 503 -5.45 7.03 12.44
N ALA A 504 -4.73 8.00 12.98
CA ALA A 504 -5.30 8.83 14.03
C ALA A 504 -6.52 9.54 13.45
N ASN A 505 -7.69 9.40 14.11
CA ASN A 505 -8.68 10.45 13.98
C ASN A 505 -7.99 11.70 14.54
N ALA A 506 -7.90 12.76 13.75
CA ALA A 506 -7.65 14.10 14.29
C ALA A 506 -8.91 14.54 15.05
N GLU A 507 -9.33 13.77 16.04
CA GLU A 507 -10.31 14.15 17.04
C GLU A 507 -9.48 14.41 18.29
N ASN A 508 -9.12 15.69 18.44
CA ASN A 508 -8.84 16.29 19.72
C ASN A 508 -9.82 15.69 20.73
N SER A 509 -9.32 15.05 21.80
CA SER A 509 -10.17 14.74 22.95
C SER A 509 -10.56 16.06 23.63
N VAL A 510 -11.54 16.75 23.04
CA VAL A 510 -12.25 17.88 23.63
C VAL A 510 -13.36 17.27 24.47
N THR A 511 -13.22 17.35 25.79
CA THR A 511 -14.38 17.16 26.66
C THR A 511 -15.07 18.52 26.74
N GLU A 512 -16.12 18.70 25.94
CA GLU A 512 -16.93 19.91 25.95
C GLU A 512 -17.99 19.78 27.06
N VAL A 513 -17.99 20.71 28.03
CA VAL A 513 -19.01 20.79 29.07
C VAL A 513 -19.91 21.99 28.72
N THR A 514 -21.12 21.72 28.27
CA THR A 514 -22.12 22.74 27.91
C THR A 514 -23.25 22.70 28.95
N ILE A 515 -23.57 23.85 29.56
CA ILE A 515 -24.71 23.98 30.48
C ILE A 515 -25.91 24.56 29.71
N PRO A 516 -27.01 23.81 29.52
CA PRO A 516 -28.22 24.38 28.96
C PRO A 516 -28.94 25.26 30.00
N PRO A 517 -29.72 26.28 29.58
CA PRO A 517 -30.50 27.10 30.50
C PRO A 517 -31.59 26.26 31.17
N GLY A 518 -31.48 26.05 32.48
CA GLY A 518 -32.51 25.40 33.28
C GLY A 518 -33.60 26.39 33.68
N GLU A 519 -34.84 26.13 33.25
CA GLU A 519 -36.03 26.74 33.85
C GLU A 519 -36.25 26.09 35.23
N ASP A 520 -36.50 26.92 36.25
CA ASP A 520 -36.88 26.61 37.64
C ASP A 520 -35.76 26.27 38.66
N GLU A 521 -35.37 27.26 39.49
CA GLU A 521 -35.10 27.13 40.95
C GLU A 521 -34.63 28.46 41.60
N ILE A 522 -35.48 29.50 41.60
CA ILE A 522 -35.16 30.81 42.22
C ILE A 522 -35.10 30.74 43.78
N SER A 523 -35.77 29.75 44.38
CA SER A 523 -35.96 29.69 45.85
C SER A 523 -34.71 29.24 46.63
N GLU A 524 -33.97 28.25 46.13
CA GLU A 524 -32.79 27.69 46.80
C GLU A 524 -31.56 28.62 46.68
N VAL A 525 -31.53 29.40 45.60
CA VAL A 525 -30.52 30.42 45.30
C VAL A 525 -30.54 31.59 46.31
N LEU A 526 -31.73 32.03 46.72
CA LEU A 526 -31.90 33.16 47.65
C LEU A 526 -31.53 32.82 49.09
N GLU A 527 -31.69 31.56 49.50
CA GLU A 527 -31.30 31.08 50.83
C GLU A 527 -29.77 31.10 50.97
N ARG A 528 -29.04 30.69 49.91
CA ARG A 528 -27.58 30.78 49.82
C ARG A 528 -27.03 32.21 49.76
N TRP A 529 -27.72 33.14 49.09
CA TRP A 529 -27.34 34.57 49.08
C TRP A 529 -27.35 35.18 50.48
N SER A 530 -28.35 34.82 51.30
CA SER A 530 -28.44 35.31 52.69
C SER A 530 -27.29 34.79 53.58
N LEU A 531 -26.84 33.55 53.34
CA LEU A 531 -25.76 32.91 54.09
C LEU A 531 -24.37 33.50 53.77
N LEU A 532 -24.20 34.14 52.61
CA LEU A 532 -22.97 34.79 52.18
C LEU A 532 -22.89 36.27 52.61
N GLY A 533 -23.84 36.75 53.43
CA GLY A 533 -23.78 38.08 54.05
C GLY A 533 -24.35 39.23 53.20
N GLY A 534 -25.11 38.94 52.14
CA GLY A 534 -25.80 39.97 51.35
C GLY A 534 -27.06 40.51 52.02
N ASP A 535 -27.30 41.83 51.92
CA ASP A 535 -28.51 42.50 52.45
C ASP A 535 -29.77 42.06 51.67
N PRO A 536 -30.75 41.40 52.31
CA PRO A 536 -31.97 40.92 51.66
C PRO A 536 -32.91 42.05 51.16
N SER A 537 -32.65 43.30 51.54
CA SER A 537 -33.50 44.45 51.21
C SER A 537 -33.14 45.17 49.89
N THR A 538 -32.14 44.67 49.17
CA THR A 538 -31.80 45.17 47.81
C THR A 538 -32.77 44.54 46.78
N PRO A 539 -33.48 45.30 45.92
CA PRO A 539 -34.54 44.77 45.07
C PRO A 539 -33.98 44.04 43.83
N LEU A 540 -33.23 42.96 44.04
CA LEU A 540 -32.75 42.06 42.98
C LEU A 540 -33.83 41.05 42.55
N LYS A 541 -34.68 40.63 43.50
CA LYS A 541 -35.71 39.60 43.31
C LYS A 541 -36.86 40.06 42.39
N ASP A 542 -37.16 41.35 42.38
CA ASP A 542 -38.29 41.92 41.63
C ASP A 542 -37.90 42.52 40.26
N HIS A 543 -36.60 42.64 39.96
CA HIS A 543 -36.14 43.31 38.74
C HIS A 543 -35.38 42.42 37.76
N ASN A 544 -34.63 41.37 38.18
CA ASN A 544 -33.90 40.45 37.27
C ASN A 544 -33.58 39.06 37.89
N PRO A 545 -34.56 38.16 38.09
CA PRO A 545 -34.34 36.84 38.73
C PRO A 545 -33.45 35.87 37.93
N ASP A 546 -33.48 35.95 36.60
CA ASP A 546 -32.69 35.08 35.73
C ASP A 546 -31.17 35.33 35.86
N LEU A 547 -30.75 36.55 36.25
CA LEU A 547 -29.34 36.97 36.39
C LEU A 547 -28.74 36.45 37.67
N LEU A 548 -29.54 36.47 38.73
CA LEU A 548 -29.17 35.88 40.00
C LEU A 548 -29.03 34.35 39.88
N ASN A 549 -29.96 33.69 39.17
CA ASN A 549 -29.90 32.24 38.94
C ASN A 549 -28.65 31.84 38.16
N PHE A 550 -28.35 32.56 37.06
CA PHE A 550 -27.15 32.34 36.26
C PHE A 550 -25.85 32.44 37.09
N ILE A 551 -25.71 33.47 37.92
CA ILE A 551 -24.49 33.67 38.72
C ILE A 551 -24.32 32.58 39.78
N CYS A 552 -25.40 32.11 40.39
CA CYS A 552 -25.32 31.00 41.34
C CYS A 552 -24.98 29.67 40.68
N GLN A 553 -25.43 29.43 39.45
CA GLN A 553 -25.02 28.26 38.65
C GLN A 553 -23.52 28.33 38.31
N VAL A 554 -23.02 29.50 37.90
CA VAL A 554 -21.59 29.72 37.66
C VAL A 554 -20.79 29.48 38.95
N HIS A 555 -21.28 29.91 40.11
CA HIS A 555 -20.61 29.68 41.39
C HIS A 555 -20.57 28.21 41.81
N ALA A 556 -21.67 27.47 41.61
CA ALA A 556 -21.71 26.03 41.88
C ALA A 556 -20.71 25.27 40.99
N LEU A 557 -20.67 25.60 39.69
CA LEU A 557 -19.75 25.00 38.72
C LEU A 557 -18.29 25.23 39.11
N PHE A 558 -17.89 26.46 39.42
CA PHE A 558 -16.51 26.77 39.80
C PHE A 558 -16.09 26.05 41.08
N THR A 559 -17.02 25.89 42.03
CA THR A 559 -16.76 25.12 43.26
C THR A 559 -16.49 23.64 42.93
N GLU A 560 -17.28 23.03 42.05
CA GLU A 560 -17.10 21.63 41.63
C GLU A 560 -15.88 21.41 40.73
N LEU A 561 -15.60 22.34 39.81
CA LEU A 561 -14.38 22.31 39.00
C LEU A 561 -13.12 22.49 39.87
N SER A 562 -13.20 23.28 40.94
CA SER A 562 -12.08 23.45 41.87
C SER A 562 -11.77 22.20 42.68
N THR A 563 -12.77 21.38 43.04
CA THR A 563 -12.52 20.09 43.72
C THR A 563 -11.94 19.06 42.76
N TRP A 564 -12.36 19.07 41.49
CA TRP A 564 -11.78 18.23 40.44
C TRP A 564 -10.33 18.58 40.12
N THR A 565 -10.06 19.85 39.85
CA THR A 565 -8.72 20.32 39.43
C THR A 565 -7.66 20.23 40.55
N ASN A 566 -8.07 20.22 41.82
CA ASN A 566 -7.18 20.04 42.96
C ASN A 566 -6.96 18.57 43.37
N SER A 567 -7.53 17.59 42.66
CA SER A 567 -7.32 16.16 42.94
C SER A 567 -5.94 15.69 42.42
N PRO A 568 -5.10 15.03 43.24
CA PRO A 568 -3.76 14.61 42.80
C PRO A 568 -3.81 13.55 41.69
N GLY A 569 -3.25 13.84 40.52
CA GLY A 569 -3.02 12.86 39.45
C GLY A 569 -3.71 13.13 38.10
N MET A 570 -4.50 14.19 37.97
CA MET A 570 -5.06 14.62 36.68
C MET A 570 -4.22 15.75 36.06
N SER A 571 -3.54 15.48 34.94
CA SER A 571 -3.05 16.53 34.03
C SER A 571 -4.03 16.67 32.86
N MET A 572 -5.08 17.48 33.03
CA MET A 572 -5.95 17.84 31.91
C MET A 572 -5.26 18.96 31.12
N ASN A 573 -4.59 18.60 30.02
CA ASN A 573 -3.85 19.57 29.22
C ASN A 573 -4.77 20.57 28.48
N HIS A 574 -6.08 20.34 28.40
CA HIS A 574 -7.02 21.26 27.76
C HIS A 574 -8.44 21.16 28.34
N LEU A 575 -8.72 21.87 29.44
CA LEU A 575 -10.11 22.10 29.88
C LEU A 575 -10.69 23.27 29.08
N TYR A 576 -11.82 23.04 28.40
CA TYR A 576 -12.61 24.06 27.71
C TYR A 576 -13.90 24.28 28.50
N VAL A 577 -14.13 25.52 28.96
CA VAL A 577 -15.38 25.91 29.60
C VAL A 577 -16.06 26.94 28.72
N SER A 578 -17.31 26.67 28.33
CA SER A 578 -18.19 27.63 27.67
C SER A 578 -19.36 27.93 28.62
N ILE A 579 -19.52 29.20 28.97
CA ILE A 579 -20.67 29.66 29.76
C ILE A 579 -21.58 30.43 28.82
N GLU A 580 -22.78 29.90 28.57
CA GLU A 580 -23.82 30.56 27.80
C GLU A 580 -24.90 31.13 28.73
N ALA A 581 -25.11 32.45 28.67
CA ALA A 581 -26.20 33.08 29.43
C ALA A 581 -27.54 32.91 28.70
N PRO A 582 -28.67 32.72 29.41
CA PRO A 582 -29.98 32.63 28.80
C PRO A 582 -30.38 33.92 28.06
N TYR A 583 -31.21 33.80 27.03
CA TYR A 583 -31.77 34.94 26.31
C TYR A 583 -32.84 35.65 27.16
N TRP A 584 -32.54 36.84 27.68
CA TRP A 584 -33.45 37.63 28.52
C TRP A 584 -34.73 38.02 27.76
N LYS A 585 -35.90 37.54 28.22
CA LYS A 585 -37.18 37.76 27.54
C LYS A 585 -37.72 39.19 27.69
N ASP A 586 -37.40 39.92 28.76
CA ASP A 586 -37.77 41.33 28.96
C ASP A 586 -36.54 42.26 28.78
N ARG A 587 -36.33 42.74 27.55
CA ARG A 587 -35.14 43.51 27.14
C ARG A 587 -35.22 45.00 27.48
N ALA A 588 -35.71 45.35 28.66
CA ALA A 588 -35.91 46.74 29.08
C ALA A 588 -35.80 46.94 30.60
N THR A 589 -34.65 46.64 31.21
CA THR A 589 -34.32 47.12 32.56
C THR A 589 -32.84 47.49 32.66
N HIS A 590 -32.56 48.74 33.03
CA HIS A 590 -31.23 49.16 33.46
C HIS A 590 -30.85 48.37 34.71
N VAL A 591 -29.74 47.61 34.66
CA VAL A 591 -29.11 47.10 35.89
C VAL A 591 -28.40 48.29 36.53
N ASP A 592 -28.85 48.72 37.70
CA ASP A 592 -28.19 49.83 38.40
C ASP A 592 -26.78 49.42 38.90
N ALA A 593 -25.92 50.42 39.12
CA ALA A 593 -24.54 50.19 39.53
C ALA A 593 -24.42 49.47 40.90
N LEU A 594 -25.43 49.61 41.76
CA LEU A 594 -25.47 48.97 43.08
C LEU A 594 -25.66 47.45 42.95
N THR A 595 -26.53 47.04 42.01
CA THR A 595 -26.82 45.65 41.68
C THR A 595 -25.60 44.96 41.07
N VAL A 596 -24.87 45.66 40.20
CA VAL A 596 -23.60 45.15 39.64
C VAL A 596 -22.56 44.91 40.73
N GLU A 597 -22.38 45.84 41.67
CA GLU A 597 -21.38 45.70 42.75
C GLU A 597 -21.73 44.56 43.73
N ALA A 598 -23.01 44.37 44.05
CA ALA A 598 -23.48 43.26 44.90
C ALA A 598 -23.21 41.89 44.24
N LEU A 599 -23.46 41.78 42.94
CA LEU A 599 -23.19 40.56 42.16
C LEU A 599 -21.68 40.31 41.98
N CYS A 600 -20.88 41.37 41.77
CA CYS A 600 -19.41 41.27 41.77
C CYS A 600 -18.88 40.78 43.11
N THR A 601 -19.48 41.19 44.24
CA THR A 601 -19.10 40.70 45.58
C THR A 601 -19.35 39.20 45.75
N LEU A 602 -20.43 38.66 45.18
CA LEU A 602 -20.70 37.21 45.16
C LEU A 602 -19.70 36.44 44.27
N LEU A 603 -19.30 37.01 43.13
CA LEU A 603 -18.28 36.40 42.27
C LEU A 603 -16.89 36.43 42.94
N ARG A 604 -16.63 37.40 43.82
CA ARG A 604 -15.38 37.47 44.60
C ARG A 604 -15.20 36.32 45.60
N THR A 605 -16.21 35.48 45.84
CA THR A 605 -16.08 34.28 46.69
C THR A 605 -15.70 33.01 45.92
N LEU A 606 -15.49 33.08 44.61
CA LEU A 606 -15.15 31.91 43.78
C LEU A 606 -13.73 31.38 44.06
N PRO A 607 -13.52 30.04 44.10
CA PRO A 607 -12.19 29.46 44.16
C PRO A 607 -11.46 29.59 42.81
N ALA A 608 -10.14 29.81 42.85
CA ALA A 608 -9.30 29.88 41.65
C ALA A 608 -9.17 28.52 40.94
N LEU A 609 -9.12 28.53 39.60
CA LEU A 609 -8.94 27.34 38.76
C LEU A 609 -7.53 27.34 38.10
N PRO A 610 -6.50 26.76 38.74
CA PRO A 610 -5.09 26.98 38.36
C PRO A 610 -4.60 26.23 37.10
N PHE A 611 -5.43 25.42 36.42
CA PHE A 611 -5.02 24.55 35.30
C PHE A 611 -5.93 24.66 34.06
N VAL A 612 -6.52 25.83 33.81
CA VAL A 612 -7.39 26.08 32.65
C VAL A 612 -6.57 26.75 31.54
N HIS A 613 -6.28 26.03 30.45
CA HIS A 613 -5.49 26.59 29.34
C HIS A 613 -6.30 27.43 28.34
N ARG A 614 -7.61 27.18 28.18
CA ARG A 614 -8.52 28.00 27.35
C ARG A 614 -9.88 28.20 28.01
N PHE A 615 -10.41 29.42 28.02
CA PHE A 615 -11.68 29.75 28.66
C PHE A 615 -12.53 30.64 27.76
N TYR A 616 -13.80 30.28 27.57
CA TYR A 616 -14.74 30.96 26.69
C TYR A 616 -15.97 31.40 27.47
N ILE A 617 -16.34 32.67 27.38
CA ILE A 617 -17.64 33.15 27.87
C ILE A 617 -18.40 33.68 26.67
N VAL A 618 -19.58 33.12 26.43
CA VAL A 618 -20.52 33.56 25.41
C VAL A 618 -21.80 33.99 26.10
N ALA A 619 -21.77 35.18 26.69
CA ALA A 619 -22.90 35.71 27.46
C ALA A 619 -23.51 36.91 26.72
N PRO A 620 -24.46 36.69 25.80
CA PRO A 620 -25.16 37.79 25.16
C PRO A 620 -25.92 38.57 26.23
N ASP A 621 -25.63 39.86 26.35
CA ASP A 621 -26.30 40.84 27.24
C ASP A 621 -25.85 40.85 28.72
N LEU A 622 -24.72 40.22 29.07
CA LEU A 622 -24.12 40.34 30.41
C LEU A 622 -23.50 41.74 30.64
N PRO A 623 -23.75 42.42 31.79
CA PRO A 623 -23.13 43.71 32.07
C PRO A 623 -21.59 43.62 32.05
N PRO A 624 -20.89 44.55 31.37
CA PRO A 624 -19.43 44.46 31.20
C PRO A 624 -18.61 44.36 32.49
N GLY A 625 -19.04 45.06 33.56
CA GLY A 625 -18.39 44.98 34.87
C GLY A 625 -18.42 43.56 35.46
N LEU A 626 -19.49 42.80 35.21
CA LEU A 626 -19.64 41.44 35.70
C LEU A 626 -18.80 40.44 34.89
N ALA A 627 -18.74 40.64 33.58
CA ALA A 627 -17.90 39.85 32.68
C ALA A 627 -16.42 39.99 33.05
N CYS A 628 -15.97 41.18 33.43
CA CYS A 628 -14.59 41.41 33.88
C CYS A 628 -14.29 40.76 35.25
N GLU A 629 -15.24 40.74 36.18
CA GLU A 629 -15.01 40.12 37.48
C GLU A 629 -14.88 38.60 37.40
N LEU A 630 -15.63 37.94 36.51
CA LEU A 630 -15.45 36.50 36.21
C LEU A 630 -14.04 36.15 35.73
N LEU A 631 -13.37 37.08 35.03
CA LEU A 631 -12.03 36.86 34.49
C LEU A 631 -10.95 36.81 35.57
N GLN A 632 -11.17 37.43 36.73
CA GLN A 632 -10.18 37.47 37.82
C GLN A 632 -9.98 36.10 38.49
N PHE A 633 -10.93 35.16 38.34
CA PHE A 633 -10.91 33.85 39.02
C PHE A 633 -10.36 32.70 38.17
N VAL A 634 -9.91 32.99 36.95
CA VAL A 634 -9.21 32.04 36.08
C VAL A 634 -7.77 32.52 35.84
N PRO A 635 -6.91 32.54 36.87
CA PRO A 635 -5.53 33.03 36.71
C PRO A 635 -4.72 32.07 35.82
N ASN A 636 -3.95 32.63 34.87
CA ASN A 636 -3.02 31.92 33.96
C ASN A 636 -3.66 31.08 32.85
N VAL A 637 -4.63 31.63 32.11
CA VAL A 637 -5.16 31.03 30.87
C VAL A 637 -4.25 31.40 29.68
N ASP A 638 -3.88 30.45 28.84
CA ASP A 638 -3.01 30.73 27.67
C ASP A 638 -3.76 31.38 26.49
N ASP A 639 -5.05 31.07 26.33
CA ASP A 639 -5.96 31.62 25.31
C ASP A 639 -7.34 31.92 25.92
N LEU A 640 -7.52 33.16 26.40
CA LEU A 640 -8.78 33.66 26.91
C LEU A 640 -9.56 34.37 25.80
N ARG A 641 -10.82 33.96 25.59
CA ARG A 641 -11.72 34.57 24.61
C ARG A 641 -13.04 35.01 25.24
N LEU A 642 -13.35 36.31 25.10
CA LEU A 642 -14.54 36.90 25.67
C LEU A 642 -15.46 37.41 24.56
N HIS A 643 -16.70 36.92 24.52
CA HIS A 643 -17.75 37.42 23.66
C HIS A 643 -18.82 38.13 24.51
N VAL A 644 -18.83 39.46 24.48
CA VAL A 644 -19.81 40.29 25.23
C VAL A 644 -20.70 41.02 24.22
N SER A 645 -22.00 40.76 24.28
CA SER A 645 -22.99 41.58 23.57
C SER A 645 -23.39 42.75 24.47
N MET A 646 -23.30 43.99 23.99
CA MET A 646 -23.72 45.14 24.79
C MET A 646 -25.22 45.40 24.62
N PRO A 647 -25.98 45.64 25.70
CA PRO A 647 -27.35 46.09 25.56
C PRO A 647 -27.42 47.55 25.06
N ARG A 648 -28.39 47.77 24.15
CA ARG A 648 -28.87 49.01 23.52
C ARG A 648 -28.39 50.32 24.17
N ALA A 649 -27.67 51.15 23.41
CA ALA A 649 -27.27 52.49 23.85
C ALA A 649 -27.55 53.55 22.77
N LEU A 650 -28.82 53.92 22.58
CA LEU A 650 -29.24 55.22 22.04
C LEU A 650 -30.56 55.60 22.72
N ASP A 651 -30.61 56.76 23.38
CA ASP A 651 -31.88 57.41 23.69
C ASP A 651 -32.36 58.22 22.48
N HIS A 652 -33.59 58.74 22.55
CA HIS A 652 -34.26 59.40 21.42
C HIS A 652 -33.55 60.67 20.90
N ASP A 653 -32.55 61.21 21.62
CA ASP A 653 -31.93 62.51 21.33
C ASP A 653 -30.45 62.43 20.92
N GLY A 654 -29.87 61.23 20.80
CA GLY A 654 -28.59 61.03 20.10
C GLY A 654 -27.35 61.54 20.84
N HIS A 655 -27.33 61.52 22.18
CA HIS A 655 -26.11 61.69 22.97
C HIS A 655 -25.51 60.32 23.36
N GLU A 656 -24.21 60.10 23.11
CA GLU A 656 -23.46 58.90 23.54
C GLU A 656 -23.05 58.95 25.03
N HIS A 657 -22.71 57.80 25.66
CA HIS A 657 -21.56 57.61 26.60
C HIS A 657 -21.67 56.59 27.77
N ILE A 658 -22.63 55.66 27.87
CA ILE A 658 -22.67 54.79 29.09
C ILE A 658 -21.98 53.42 28.94
N GLY A 659 -22.02 52.75 27.78
CA GLY A 659 -21.50 51.37 27.65
C GLY A 659 -19.97 51.25 27.59
N ILE A 660 -19.30 52.18 26.89
CA ILE A 660 -17.88 52.03 26.52
C ILE A 660 -16.93 52.56 27.62
N GLU A 661 -17.31 53.63 28.33
CA GLU A 661 -16.52 54.11 29.49
C GLU A 661 -16.51 53.09 30.63
N HIS A 662 -17.60 52.33 30.82
CA HIS A 662 -17.63 51.20 31.76
C HIS A 662 -16.70 50.06 31.35
N CYS A 663 -16.52 49.78 30.05
CA CYS A 663 -15.52 48.81 29.59
C CYS A 663 -14.08 49.28 29.81
N GLU A 664 -13.77 50.55 29.55
CA GLU A 664 -12.43 51.11 29.86
C GLU A 664 -12.17 51.15 31.38
N ALA A 665 -13.19 51.41 32.20
CA ALA A 665 -13.09 51.36 33.66
C ALA A 665 -12.92 49.92 34.18
N ALA A 666 -13.66 48.96 33.64
CA ALA A 666 -13.56 47.55 34.00
C ALA A 666 -12.23 46.92 33.56
N ALA A 667 -11.72 47.28 32.37
CA ALA A 667 -10.40 46.86 31.91
C ALA A 667 -9.24 47.45 32.75
N LYS A 668 -9.42 48.62 33.37
CA LYS A 668 -8.44 49.18 34.33
C LYS A 668 -8.41 48.42 35.66
N GLY A 669 -9.45 47.65 36.00
CA GLY A 669 -9.53 46.85 37.23
C GLY A 669 -8.91 45.46 37.12
N LEU A 670 -8.64 44.97 35.90
CA LEU A 670 -7.99 43.68 35.67
C LEU A 670 -6.48 43.75 35.94
N ASP A 671 -5.93 42.70 36.54
CA ASP A 671 -4.48 42.60 36.71
C ASP A 671 -3.75 42.46 35.35
N SER A 672 -2.47 42.84 35.31
CA SER A 672 -1.67 42.86 34.07
C SER A 672 -1.48 41.49 33.43
N VAL A 673 -1.57 40.39 34.19
CA VAL A 673 -1.38 39.01 33.70
C VAL A 673 -2.64 38.54 32.99
N THR A 674 -3.81 38.80 33.57
CA THR A 674 -5.12 38.49 32.97
C THR A 674 -5.32 39.29 31.68
N LEU A 675 -4.93 40.57 31.66
CA LEU A 675 -4.97 41.41 30.45
C LEU A 675 -4.04 40.92 29.33
N ALA A 676 -2.87 40.37 29.65
CA ALA A 676 -1.92 39.85 28.66
C ALA A 676 -2.37 38.51 28.01
N SER A 677 -3.33 37.85 28.66
CA SER A 677 -3.86 36.53 28.29
C SER A 677 -5.11 36.60 27.42
N LEU A 678 -5.73 37.79 27.33
CA LEU A 678 -6.89 38.07 26.48
C LEU A 678 -6.47 38.10 25.01
N ARG A 679 -6.78 37.03 24.26
CA ARG A 679 -6.35 36.88 22.86
C ARG A 679 -7.44 37.36 21.90
N VAL A 680 -8.72 37.09 22.20
CA VAL A 680 -9.85 37.47 21.36
C VAL A 680 -10.92 38.20 22.16
N PHE A 681 -11.32 39.36 21.65
CA PHE A 681 -12.42 40.15 22.21
C PHE A 681 -13.46 40.42 21.13
N SER A 682 -14.74 40.19 21.43
CA SER A 682 -15.81 40.39 20.47
C SER A 682 -16.92 41.27 21.02
N PHE A 683 -17.31 42.28 20.24
CA PHE A 683 -18.40 43.21 20.49
C PHE A 683 -19.58 42.93 19.55
N THR A 684 -20.81 42.98 20.06
CA THR A 684 -22.02 43.03 19.22
C THR A 684 -22.80 44.30 19.53
N TYR A 685 -23.18 45.06 18.51
CA TYR A 685 -23.92 46.33 18.57
C TYR A 685 -25.13 46.29 17.64
N ASP A 686 -26.32 46.57 18.17
CA ASP A 686 -27.60 46.50 17.44
C ASP A 686 -28.24 47.89 17.33
N VAL A 687 -28.22 48.49 16.13
CA VAL A 687 -28.87 49.79 15.84
C VAL A 687 -30.23 49.52 15.22
N ARG A 688 -31.33 49.87 15.91
CA ARG A 688 -32.63 49.87 15.24
C ARG A 688 -32.80 51.13 14.39
N PRO A 689 -33.34 51.02 13.15
CA PRO A 689 -33.49 52.16 12.25
C PRO A 689 -34.57 53.19 12.64
N ALA A 690 -35.27 53.01 13.76
CA ALA A 690 -36.61 53.56 13.91
C ALA A 690 -36.70 55.00 14.46
N ALA A 691 -35.61 55.63 14.90
CA ALA A 691 -35.70 56.99 15.47
C ALA A 691 -34.43 57.87 15.34
N CYS A 692 -33.47 57.52 14.48
CA CYS A 692 -32.25 58.31 14.27
C CYS A 692 -32.07 58.66 12.79
N THR A 693 -31.58 59.86 12.50
CA THR A 693 -31.25 60.25 11.12
C THR A 693 -29.99 59.51 10.65
N ALA A 694 -29.82 59.33 9.34
CA ALA A 694 -28.64 58.66 8.79
C ALA A 694 -27.32 59.34 9.25
N GLU A 695 -27.35 60.65 9.52
CA GLU A 695 -26.20 61.42 9.98
C GLU A 695 -25.85 61.16 11.46
N SER A 696 -26.84 61.00 12.36
CA SER A 696 -26.58 60.66 13.77
C SER A 696 -26.10 59.21 13.94
N GLN A 697 -26.62 58.30 13.11
CA GLN A 697 -26.08 56.93 13.01
C GLN A 697 -24.62 56.95 12.55
N LEU A 698 -24.27 57.80 11.58
CA LEU A 698 -22.90 57.95 11.07
C LEU A 698 -21.92 58.48 12.13
N GLN A 699 -22.31 59.49 12.90
CA GLN A 699 -21.46 60.06 13.95
C GLN A 699 -21.19 59.05 15.08
N SER A 700 -22.22 58.32 15.50
CA SER A 700 -22.08 57.25 16.52
C SER A 700 -21.18 56.11 16.03
N MET A 701 -21.28 55.75 14.73
CA MET A 701 -20.40 54.75 14.12
C MET A 701 -18.92 55.19 14.09
N VAL A 702 -18.65 56.47 13.81
CA VAL A 702 -17.29 57.01 13.82
C VAL A 702 -16.71 57.07 15.23
N ALA A 703 -17.50 57.47 16.22
CA ALA A 703 -17.09 57.53 17.63
C ALA A 703 -16.81 56.13 18.22
N LEU A 704 -17.66 55.14 17.91
CA LEU A 704 -17.44 53.73 18.23
C LEU A 704 -16.13 53.23 17.60
N GLY A 705 -15.93 53.46 16.30
CA GLY A 705 -14.72 53.05 15.59
C GLY A 705 -13.43 53.65 16.18
N GLN A 706 -13.45 54.95 16.52
CA GLN A 706 -12.29 55.62 17.14
C GLN A 706 -11.99 55.09 18.54
N THR A 707 -12.99 54.67 19.30
CA THR A 707 -12.82 54.21 20.68
C THR A 707 -12.38 52.74 20.74
N VAL A 708 -12.94 51.90 19.88
CA VAL A 708 -12.46 50.51 19.64
C VAL A 708 -10.99 50.51 19.23
N MET A 709 -10.58 51.45 18.38
CA MET A 709 -9.16 51.62 17.99
C MET A 709 -8.26 52.06 19.14
N ARG A 710 -8.71 52.96 20.01
CA ARG A 710 -7.95 53.37 21.21
C ARG A 710 -7.76 52.21 22.19
N PHE A 711 -8.77 51.36 22.35
CA PHE A 711 -8.69 50.17 23.18
C PHE A 711 -7.70 49.13 22.59
N ALA A 712 -7.82 48.82 21.30
CA ALA A 712 -6.92 47.90 20.60
C ALA A 712 -5.46 48.38 20.57
N GLN A 713 -5.22 49.69 20.57
CA GLN A 713 -3.87 50.27 20.66
C GLN A 713 -3.22 50.14 22.04
N ARG A 714 -4.02 50.00 23.11
CA ARG A 714 -3.53 49.94 24.50
C ARG A 714 -3.37 48.51 25.02
N HIS A 715 -4.01 47.52 24.42
CA HIS A 715 -4.03 46.13 24.89
C HIS A 715 -3.66 45.13 23.78
N PRO A 716 -2.83 44.10 24.06
CA PRO A 716 -2.29 43.19 23.03
C PRO A 716 -3.30 42.08 22.67
N LEU A 717 -4.27 42.40 21.80
CA LEU A 717 -5.26 41.45 21.29
C LEU A 717 -4.76 40.79 19.99
N ASP A 718 -5.00 39.48 19.82
CA ASP A 718 -4.73 38.75 18.57
C ASP A 718 -5.81 39.00 17.52
N SER A 719 -7.08 39.13 17.95
CA SER A 719 -8.18 39.53 17.07
C SER A 719 -9.31 40.24 17.81
N LEU A 720 -9.98 41.15 17.10
CA LEU A 720 -11.09 41.97 17.58
C LEU A 720 -12.25 41.86 16.60
N HIS A 721 -13.39 41.38 17.07
CA HIS A 721 -14.58 41.19 16.23
C HIS A 721 -15.66 42.19 16.62
N VAL A 722 -16.27 42.85 15.64
CA VAL A 722 -17.40 43.77 15.86
C VAL A 722 -18.56 43.31 14.99
N TYR A 723 -19.67 42.95 15.62
CA TYR A 723 -20.88 42.45 14.99
C TYR A 723 -21.97 43.50 15.07
N GLY A 724 -22.59 43.87 13.95
CA GLY A 724 -23.73 44.78 13.92
C GLY A 724 -24.37 44.83 12.53
N PRO A 725 -25.56 45.42 12.36
CA PRO A 725 -26.18 45.58 11.04
C PRO A 725 -25.35 46.57 10.22
N PHE A 726 -24.33 46.08 9.53
CA PHE A 726 -23.47 46.87 8.65
C PHE A 726 -24.02 46.87 7.23
N ASP A 727 -24.26 48.06 6.66
CA ASP A 727 -24.41 48.23 5.22
C ASP A 727 -23.01 48.40 4.59
N PRO A 728 -22.49 47.42 3.82
CA PRO A 728 -21.15 47.49 3.23
C PRO A 728 -20.98 48.63 2.21
N PHE A 729 -22.06 49.15 1.63
CA PHE A 729 -21.97 50.11 0.53
C PHE A 729 -21.93 51.57 0.99
N GLN A 730 -22.42 51.89 2.20
CA GLN A 730 -22.13 53.19 2.82
C GLN A 730 -20.65 53.30 3.22
N ALA A 731 -20.03 52.22 3.69
CA ALA A 731 -18.62 52.18 4.08
C ALA A 731 -17.66 52.42 2.89
N ILE A 732 -17.99 51.92 1.69
CA ILE A 732 -17.18 52.13 0.47
C ILE A 732 -17.24 53.59 0.00
N GLY A 733 -18.39 54.26 0.12
CA GLY A 733 -18.51 55.70 -0.14
C GLY A 733 -17.66 56.57 0.79
N MET A 734 -17.53 56.16 2.06
CA MET A 734 -16.75 56.86 3.10
C MET A 734 -15.24 56.86 2.84
N THR A 735 -14.69 55.82 2.19
CA THR A 735 -13.24 55.75 1.88
C THR A 735 -12.76 56.78 0.86
N ARG A 736 -13.66 57.34 0.03
CA ARG A 736 -13.29 58.39 -0.94
C ARG A 736 -13.18 59.79 -0.34
N GLN A 737 -13.75 60.05 0.85
CA GLN A 737 -13.85 61.41 1.39
C GLN A 737 -12.97 61.68 2.64
N ASN A 738 -12.37 60.67 3.28
CA ASN A 738 -11.56 60.89 4.49
C ASN A 738 -10.20 60.14 4.47
N PRO A 739 -9.05 60.83 4.34
CA PRO A 739 -7.73 60.21 4.18
C PRO A 739 -7.25 59.38 5.38
N LEU A 740 -7.77 59.62 6.60
CA LEU A 740 -7.35 58.88 7.80
C LEU A 740 -7.91 57.45 7.84
N MET A 741 -9.06 57.19 7.20
CA MET A 741 -9.64 55.84 7.11
C MET A 741 -8.98 54.96 6.03
N ASN A 742 -8.30 55.58 5.05
CA ASN A 742 -7.58 54.85 3.99
C ASN A 742 -6.38 54.04 4.52
N ARG A 743 -5.83 54.39 5.69
CA ARG A 743 -4.74 53.64 6.33
C ARG A 743 -5.21 52.44 7.16
N CYS A 744 -6.52 52.31 7.44
CA CYS A 744 -7.04 51.23 8.28
C CYS A 744 -7.50 49.98 7.51
N PHE A 745 -7.69 50.05 6.19
CA PHE A 745 -8.20 48.92 5.39
C PHE A 745 -7.25 48.41 4.29
N ILE A 746 -6.18 49.14 3.95
CA ILE A 746 -5.20 48.71 2.95
C ILE A 746 -3.79 48.82 3.54
N GLY A 747 -3.30 47.72 4.11
CA GLY A 747 -1.89 47.62 4.53
C GLY A 747 -0.99 47.29 3.34
N GLN A 748 -0.35 48.30 2.73
CA GLN A 748 0.87 48.09 1.92
C GLN A 748 2.07 48.01 2.88
N SER A 749 2.82 46.90 2.86
CA SER A 749 4.13 46.85 3.52
C SER A 749 5.23 47.24 2.54
N SER A 750 5.97 48.29 2.89
CA SER A 750 7.33 48.53 2.40
C SER A 750 8.25 48.66 3.62
N SER A 751 9.48 48.19 3.44
CA SER A 751 10.56 47.96 4.42
C SER A 751 10.67 48.83 5.69
N ALA A 752 11.04 48.15 6.80
CA ALA A 752 11.82 48.58 7.98
C ALA A 752 11.09 48.98 9.31
N SER A 753 11.05 48.05 10.28
CA SER A 753 11.44 48.16 11.72
C SER A 753 10.68 47.11 12.59
N PRO A 754 11.22 46.62 13.74
CA PRO A 754 10.76 45.38 14.37
C PRO A 754 9.55 45.45 15.33
N ASN A 755 8.85 46.58 15.48
CA ASN A 755 7.75 46.71 16.47
C ASN A 755 6.49 47.39 15.87
N MET A 756 5.82 46.74 14.92
CA MET A 756 4.45 47.11 14.54
C MET A 756 3.53 45.89 14.45
N VAL A 757 2.44 45.96 15.22
CA VAL A 757 1.28 45.07 15.22
C VAL A 757 0.65 45.05 13.82
N GLY A 758 0.71 43.92 13.13
CA GLY A 758 0.01 43.71 11.87
C GLY A 758 -1.48 43.45 12.14
N LEU A 759 -2.35 44.39 11.76
CA LEU A 759 -3.79 44.16 11.67
C LEU A 759 -4.05 43.17 10.52
N SER A 760 -4.11 41.86 10.81
CA SER A 760 -4.58 40.88 9.84
C SER A 760 -6.08 40.68 10.02
N VAL A 761 -6.90 41.26 9.13
CA VAL A 761 -8.32 40.92 9.02
C VAL A 761 -8.41 39.61 8.25
N GLN A 762 -8.34 38.48 8.96
CA GLN A 762 -8.25 37.15 8.34
C GLN A 762 -9.60 36.53 7.93
N SER A 763 -10.75 37.15 8.24
CA SER A 763 -12.04 36.75 7.65
C SER A 763 -13.13 37.82 7.83
N LEU A 764 -13.86 38.16 6.77
CA LEU A 764 -15.12 38.91 6.83
C LEU A 764 -16.24 38.01 6.30
N THR A 765 -17.12 37.54 7.17
CA THR A 765 -18.25 36.67 6.79
C THR A 765 -19.53 37.49 6.77
N VAL A 766 -20.13 37.71 5.60
CA VAL A 766 -21.39 38.45 5.43
C VAL A 766 -22.52 37.46 5.14
N ASN A 767 -23.53 37.40 6.02
CA ASN A 767 -24.73 36.59 5.79
C ASN A 767 -25.79 37.39 4.98
N THR A 768 -26.51 36.65 4.13
CA THR A 768 -27.38 37.08 3.01
C THR A 768 -28.57 38.01 3.36
N PHE A 769 -28.93 38.91 2.43
CA PHE A 769 -30.22 39.62 2.42
C PHE A 769 -31.15 39.18 1.26
N ASN A 770 -32.46 39.17 1.52
CA ASN A 770 -33.53 38.93 0.55
C ASN A 770 -33.86 40.24 -0.22
N PRO A 771 -33.74 40.31 -1.56
CA PRO A 771 -34.00 41.52 -2.35
C PRO A 771 -35.44 42.06 -2.23
N ASP A 772 -36.42 41.20 -1.94
CA ASP A 772 -37.85 41.59 -1.88
C ASP A 772 -38.15 42.56 -0.72
N SER A 773 -37.28 42.60 0.30
CA SER A 773 -37.41 43.49 1.45
C SER A 773 -37.08 44.96 1.12
N LEU A 774 -36.17 45.22 0.18
CA LEU A 774 -35.74 46.57 -0.21
C LEU A 774 -36.74 47.26 -1.16
N GLU A 775 -37.38 46.51 -2.05
CA GLU A 775 -38.43 47.05 -2.94
C GLU A 775 -39.68 47.50 -2.15
N THR A 776 -39.98 46.77 -1.06
CA THR A 776 -41.06 47.10 -0.12
C THR A 776 -40.75 48.38 0.69
N ILE A 777 -39.47 48.62 0.99
CA ILE A 777 -39.01 49.82 1.72
C ILE A 777 -39.01 51.05 0.80
N ALA A 778 -38.47 50.94 -0.43
CA ALA A 778 -38.43 52.04 -1.40
C ALA A 778 -39.83 52.53 -1.80
N ARG A 779 -40.82 51.63 -1.91
CA ARG A 779 -42.23 51.99 -2.17
C ARG A 779 -42.91 52.67 -0.98
N ARG A 780 -42.45 52.45 0.25
CA ARG A 780 -43.04 53.03 1.47
C ARG A 780 -42.42 54.38 1.86
N THR A 781 -41.16 54.64 1.50
CA THR A 781 -40.44 55.87 1.89
C THR A 781 -40.39 56.94 0.79
N ASN A 782 -40.77 56.62 -0.46
CA ASN A 782 -40.84 57.54 -1.60
C ASN A 782 -39.59 58.43 -1.78
N SER A 783 -38.40 57.84 -1.56
CA SER A 783 -37.09 58.50 -1.68
C SER A 783 -36.42 58.16 -3.02
N ASP A 784 -36.02 59.21 -3.76
CA ASP A 784 -35.31 59.08 -5.04
C ASP A 784 -33.90 58.45 -4.87
N GLU A 785 -33.29 58.59 -3.70
CA GLU A 785 -31.98 58.01 -3.37
C GLU A 785 -32.06 56.49 -3.15
N ALA A 786 -33.17 55.98 -2.62
CA ALA A 786 -33.41 54.53 -2.49
C ALA A 786 -33.61 53.86 -3.85
N TYR A 787 -34.26 54.55 -4.80
CA TYR A 787 -34.36 54.09 -6.19
C TYR A 787 -33.03 54.19 -6.95
N ALA A 788 -32.19 55.19 -6.66
CA ALA A 788 -30.83 55.29 -7.19
C ALA A 788 -29.94 54.14 -6.68
N LEU A 789 -30.06 53.76 -5.40
CA LEU A 789 -29.34 52.62 -4.83
C LEU A 789 -29.82 51.27 -5.42
N LEU A 790 -31.13 51.11 -5.63
CA LEU A 790 -31.69 49.94 -6.34
C LEU A 790 -31.14 49.79 -7.77
N SER A 791 -30.75 50.89 -8.41
CA SER A 791 -30.11 50.88 -9.74
C SER A 791 -28.61 50.54 -9.72
N SER A 792 -27.90 50.78 -8.61
CA SER A 792 -26.46 50.50 -8.46
C SER A 792 -26.15 49.09 -7.95
N VAL A 793 -27.13 48.39 -7.35
CA VAL A 793 -26.99 47.03 -6.79
C VAL A 793 -27.41 45.93 -7.78
N ARG A 794 -27.86 46.27 -8.99
CA ARG A 794 -27.93 45.26 -10.08
C ARG A 794 -26.50 44.91 -10.54
N PRO A 795 -26.19 43.63 -10.81
CA PRO A 795 -24.88 43.24 -11.33
C PRO A 795 -24.57 44.04 -12.60
N GLN A 796 -23.45 44.75 -12.60
CA GLN A 796 -23.10 45.65 -13.70
C GLN A 796 -22.92 44.87 -15.00
N ARG A 797 -23.73 45.19 -16.02
CA ARG A 797 -23.47 44.76 -17.39
C ARG A 797 -22.12 45.31 -17.85
N LEU A 798 -21.39 44.55 -18.67
CA LEU A 798 -20.09 44.89 -19.28
C LEU A 798 -20.03 46.29 -19.92
N GLU A 799 -21.18 46.89 -20.20
CA GLU A 799 -21.35 48.21 -20.82
C GLU A 799 -21.03 49.38 -19.86
N ASN A 800 -20.89 49.14 -18.55
CA ASN A 800 -20.68 50.18 -17.53
C ASN A 800 -19.22 50.31 -17.03
N TRP A 801 -18.27 49.67 -17.70
CA TRP A 801 -16.84 49.74 -17.35
C TRP A 801 -16.18 51.07 -17.79
N PRO A 802 -15.02 51.47 -17.22
CA PRO A 802 -14.29 52.66 -17.66
C PRO A 802 -13.97 52.59 -19.16
N SER A 803 -14.14 53.70 -19.89
CA SER A 803 -14.02 53.75 -21.36
C SER A 803 -12.63 53.31 -21.88
N SER A 804 -11.59 53.46 -21.07
CA SER A 804 -10.22 53.00 -21.36
C SER A 804 -10.11 51.46 -21.43
N ILE A 805 -10.94 50.73 -20.68
CA ILE A 805 -11.00 49.28 -20.68
C ILE A 805 -11.97 48.80 -21.77
N ILE A 806 -13.10 49.49 -21.97
CA ILE A 806 -14.10 49.16 -23.01
C ILE A 806 -13.54 49.29 -24.45
N ASN A 807 -12.50 50.10 -24.67
CA ASN A 807 -11.95 50.34 -26.00
C ASN A 807 -10.76 49.43 -26.40
N MET A 808 -10.27 48.56 -25.51
CA MET A 808 -9.19 47.62 -25.86
C MET A 808 -9.72 46.47 -26.72
N LYS A 809 -9.34 46.38 -28.00
CA LYS A 809 -9.97 45.42 -28.95
C LYS A 809 -9.76 43.93 -28.63
N ASN A 810 -8.81 43.59 -27.74
CA ASN A 810 -8.51 42.20 -27.37
C ASN A 810 -9.06 41.86 -25.97
N PRO A 811 -10.03 40.93 -25.84
CA PRO A 811 -10.62 40.51 -24.56
C PRO A 811 -9.58 39.96 -23.56
N THR A 812 -8.58 39.23 -24.05
CA THR A 812 -7.49 38.64 -23.25
C THR A 812 -6.62 39.73 -22.62
N ALA A 813 -6.37 40.83 -23.35
CA ALA A 813 -5.59 41.95 -22.84
C ALA A 813 -6.33 42.75 -21.75
N ARG A 814 -7.67 42.86 -21.85
CA ARG A 814 -8.49 43.52 -20.79
C ARG A 814 -8.45 42.77 -19.47
N LEU A 815 -8.64 41.45 -19.51
CA LEU A 815 -8.63 40.59 -18.33
C LEU A 815 -7.24 40.51 -17.67
N ARG A 816 -6.17 40.54 -18.48
CA ARG A 816 -4.79 40.59 -17.99
C ARG A 816 -4.46 41.92 -17.30
N HIS A 817 -4.96 43.04 -17.81
CA HIS A 817 -4.77 44.35 -17.16
C HIS A 817 -5.53 44.48 -15.84
N PHE A 818 -6.75 43.91 -15.76
CA PHE A 818 -7.54 43.88 -14.52
C PHE A 818 -6.83 43.10 -13.39
N THR A 819 -6.28 41.92 -13.69
CA THR A 819 -5.59 41.07 -12.70
C THR A 819 -4.29 41.70 -12.20
N GLN A 820 -3.48 42.30 -13.08
CA GLN A 820 -2.23 42.96 -12.70
C GLN A 820 -2.45 44.23 -11.86
N CYS A 821 -3.47 45.04 -12.16
CA CYS A 821 -3.70 46.30 -11.48
C CYS A 821 -4.54 46.19 -10.20
N TYR A 822 -5.44 45.20 -10.10
CA TYR A 822 -6.38 45.09 -8.97
C TYR A 822 -6.15 43.86 -8.06
N LEU A 823 -5.48 42.81 -8.52
CA LEU A 823 -5.27 41.57 -7.73
C LEU A 823 -3.81 41.30 -7.35
N GLY A 824 -2.83 41.94 -8.00
CA GLY A 824 -1.43 41.92 -7.58
C GLY A 824 -0.73 40.55 -7.67
N LEU A 825 -1.05 39.75 -8.68
CA LEU A 825 -0.53 38.38 -8.87
C LEU A 825 0.98 38.35 -9.23
N ASP A 826 1.69 37.32 -8.78
CA ASP A 826 3.10 37.08 -9.15
C ASP A 826 3.27 36.47 -10.56
N THR A 827 4.52 36.36 -11.02
CA THR A 827 4.84 35.94 -12.40
C THR A 827 4.42 34.49 -12.71
N GLN A 828 4.46 33.57 -11.75
CA GLN A 828 4.02 32.19 -11.94
C GLN A 828 2.50 32.09 -11.96
N GLN A 829 1.82 32.83 -11.08
CA GLN A 829 0.36 32.93 -11.02
C GLN A 829 -0.22 33.59 -12.28
N GLN A 830 0.46 34.61 -12.80
CA GLN A 830 0.09 35.28 -14.06
C GLN A 830 0.19 34.32 -15.25
N THR A 831 1.23 33.49 -15.30
CA THR A 831 1.43 32.50 -16.37
C THR A 831 0.34 31.41 -16.36
N PHE A 832 -0.06 30.96 -15.16
CA PHE A 832 -1.19 30.04 -15.00
C PHE A 832 -2.51 30.67 -15.44
N PHE A 833 -2.81 31.90 -15.00
CA PHE A 833 -4.03 32.61 -15.39
C PHE A 833 -4.09 32.80 -16.91
N ASP A 834 -3.00 33.25 -17.53
CA ASP A 834 -2.89 33.44 -18.98
C ASP A 834 -3.17 32.16 -19.78
N SER A 835 -2.88 30.98 -19.21
CA SER A 835 -3.13 29.68 -19.87
C SER A 835 -4.60 29.25 -19.91
N ILE A 836 -5.46 29.81 -19.05
CA ILE A 836 -6.89 29.45 -18.97
C ILE A 836 -7.84 30.51 -19.58
N VAL A 837 -7.36 31.76 -19.79
CA VAL A 837 -8.16 32.85 -20.40
C VAL A 837 -8.75 32.49 -21.77
N PRO A 838 -8.03 31.83 -22.70
CA PRO A 838 -8.60 31.48 -24.00
C PRO A 838 -9.85 30.59 -23.91
N GLY A 839 -9.87 29.64 -22.96
CA GLY A 839 -11.01 28.74 -22.71
C GLY A 839 -12.22 29.47 -22.13
N LEU A 840 -12.01 30.43 -21.22
CA LEU A 840 -13.09 31.27 -20.66
C LEU A 840 -13.72 32.19 -21.72
N VAL A 841 -12.91 32.74 -22.63
CA VAL A 841 -13.40 33.57 -23.74
C VAL A 841 -14.18 32.72 -24.76
N ALA A 842 -13.72 31.50 -25.06
CA ALA A 842 -14.44 30.57 -25.93
C ALA A 842 -15.78 30.11 -25.32
N PHE A 843 -15.83 29.87 -24.01
CA PHE A 843 -17.07 29.53 -23.30
C PHE A 843 -18.10 30.65 -23.33
N HIS A 844 -17.66 31.91 -23.15
CA HIS A 844 -18.54 33.07 -23.28
C HIS A 844 -19.08 33.26 -24.70
N ALA A 845 -18.28 32.98 -25.74
CA ALA A 845 -18.73 33.02 -27.13
C ALA A 845 -19.76 31.93 -27.46
N ALA A 846 -19.60 30.72 -26.91
CA ALA A 846 -20.53 29.60 -27.11
C ALA A 846 -21.92 29.82 -26.48
N GLN A 847 -22.04 30.71 -25.48
CA GLN A 847 -23.31 31.11 -24.87
C GLN A 847 -24.31 31.69 -25.89
N ALA A 848 -23.82 32.35 -26.94
CA ALA A 848 -24.66 32.98 -27.95
C ALA A 848 -25.52 31.98 -28.76
N GLU A 849 -25.17 30.69 -28.75
CA GLU A 849 -25.90 29.63 -29.48
C GLU A 849 -26.94 28.88 -28.62
N LEU A 850 -27.11 29.24 -27.34
CA LEU A 850 -28.07 28.62 -26.42
C LEU A 850 -29.28 29.55 -26.14
N PRO A 851 -30.45 29.32 -26.76
CA PRO A 851 -31.51 30.33 -26.86
C PRO A 851 -32.25 30.70 -25.55
N ASN A 852 -32.00 30.01 -24.44
CA ASN A 852 -32.73 30.23 -23.16
C ASN A 852 -31.86 30.72 -21.99
N ILE A 853 -30.54 30.87 -22.16
CA ILE A 853 -29.66 31.40 -21.12
C ILE A 853 -29.54 32.92 -21.29
N LYS A 854 -30.19 33.70 -20.42
CA LYS A 854 -30.30 35.16 -20.61
C LYS A 854 -29.17 36.00 -20.00
N GLU A 855 -28.47 35.56 -18.94
CA GLU A 855 -27.35 36.31 -18.34
C GLU A 855 -26.30 35.39 -17.69
N LEU A 856 -25.01 35.74 -17.81
CA LEU A 856 -23.87 35.06 -17.16
C LEU A 856 -23.20 36.03 -16.17
N HIS A 857 -23.08 35.64 -14.90
CA HIS A 857 -22.46 36.46 -13.85
C HIS A 857 -21.16 35.79 -13.35
N TYR A 858 -20.03 36.51 -13.46
CA TYR A 858 -18.78 36.13 -12.77
C TYR A 858 -18.85 36.69 -11.36
N ALA A 859 -19.17 35.84 -10.39
CA ALA A 859 -19.64 36.32 -9.09
C ALA A 859 -18.51 36.53 -8.07
N ASP A 860 -17.51 35.63 -7.99
CA ASP A 860 -16.50 35.71 -6.93
C ASP A 860 -15.15 35.10 -7.38
N ALA A 861 -14.03 35.73 -6.99
CA ALA A 861 -12.71 35.12 -6.98
C ALA A 861 -12.14 35.18 -5.56
N VAL A 862 -11.96 34.03 -4.91
CA VAL A 862 -11.46 33.96 -3.53
C VAL A 862 -10.09 33.28 -3.54
N LEU A 863 -9.09 33.96 -2.96
CA LEU A 863 -7.74 33.45 -2.81
C LEU A 863 -7.63 32.79 -1.43
N ILE A 864 -7.67 31.46 -1.39
CA ILE A 864 -7.75 30.70 -0.13
C ILE A 864 -6.33 30.27 0.33
N HIS A 865 -5.35 30.20 -0.58
CA HIS A 865 -3.94 29.88 -0.31
C HIS A 865 -3.06 30.26 -1.53
N PRO A 866 -1.74 30.52 -1.41
CA PRO A 866 -0.87 31.01 -2.50
C PRO A 866 -0.79 30.21 -3.83
N ILE A 867 -1.48 29.07 -3.98
CA ILE A 867 -1.46 28.24 -5.20
C ILE A 867 -2.88 27.80 -5.64
N VAL A 868 -3.96 28.37 -5.08
CA VAL A 868 -5.34 28.00 -5.42
C VAL A 868 -6.18 29.26 -5.72
N ILE A 869 -6.73 29.33 -6.93
CA ILE A 869 -7.69 30.37 -7.35
C ILE A 869 -9.05 29.70 -7.59
N HIS A 870 -10.07 30.09 -6.82
CA HIS A 870 -11.45 29.65 -7.00
C HIS A 870 -12.21 30.64 -7.90
N PHE A 871 -12.87 30.14 -8.95
CA PHE A 871 -13.82 30.93 -9.75
C PHE A 871 -15.25 30.45 -9.53
N ARG A 872 -16.17 31.40 -9.30
CA ARG A 872 -17.61 31.12 -9.19
C ARG A 872 -18.35 31.69 -10.40
N VAL A 873 -18.96 30.81 -11.20
CA VAL A 873 -19.84 31.19 -12.32
C VAL A 873 -21.28 30.83 -11.97
N VAL A 874 -22.16 31.82 -12.02
CA VAL A 874 -23.57 31.72 -11.64
C VAL A 874 -24.43 31.89 -12.89
N ILE A 875 -25.18 30.86 -13.27
CA ILE A 875 -26.13 30.91 -14.39
C ILE A 875 -27.55 31.01 -13.81
N ARG A 876 -28.38 31.96 -14.28
CA ARG A 876 -29.77 32.11 -13.82
C ARG A 876 -30.75 31.79 -14.95
N GLU A 877 -31.71 30.90 -14.68
CA GLU A 877 -32.82 30.60 -15.61
C GLU A 877 -34.18 30.82 -14.92
N LYS A 878 -35.21 31.17 -15.70
CA LYS A 878 -36.57 31.40 -15.20
C LYS A 878 -37.43 30.17 -15.52
N VAL A 879 -37.78 29.37 -14.52
CA VAL A 879 -38.58 28.15 -14.71
C VAL A 879 -40.07 28.52 -14.85
N PRO A 880 -40.75 28.12 -15.94
CA PRO A 880 -42.20 28.34 -16.05
C PRO A 880 -42.95 27.35 -15.15
N ASN A 881 -43.82 27.86 -14.27
CA ASN A 881 -44.86 27.15 -13.50
C ASN A 881 -44.53 26.55 -12.11
N ALA A 882 -43.51 27.03 -11.38
CA ALA A 882 -43.40 26.74 -9.94
C ALA A 882 -44.14 27.81 -9.10
N TRP A 883 -45.02 27.38 -8.18
CA TRP A 883 -45.84 28.24 -7.29
C TRP A 883 -45.07 28.81 -6.08
N SER A 884 -43.76 29.06 -6.25
CA SER A 884 -42.94 29.89 -5.36
C SER A 884 -41.92 30.61 -6.23
N SER A 885 -41.61 31.87 -5.90
CA SER A 885 -40.62 32.72 -6.58
C SER A 885 -39.17 32.27 -6.32
N SER A 886 -38.90 30.97 -6.44
CA SER A 886 -37.59 30.38 -6.22
C SER A 886 -36.80 30.30 -7.53
N TRP A 887 -35.74 31.11 -7.62
CA TRP A 887 -34.72 31.00 -8.66
C TRP A 887 -33.79 29.83 -8.31
N THR A 888 -33.54 28.92 -9.24
CA THR A 888 -32.56 27.85 -9.05
C THR A 888 -31.27 28.17 -9.81
N THR A 889 -30.13 28.01 -9.14
CA THR A 889 -28.80 28.42 -9.64
C THR A 889 -27.90 27.19 -9.78
N PRO A 890 -27.55 26.74 -10.99
CA PRO A 890 -26.48 25.75 -11.16
C PRO A 890 -25.09 26.38 -10.95
N PHE A 891 -24.17 25.60 -10.38
CA PHE A 891 -22.80 26.01 -10.03
C PHE A 891 -21.78 25.30 -10.93
N ILE A 892 -20.70 26.00 -11.28
CA ILE A 892 -19.52 25.41 -11.92
C ILE A 892 -18.29 25.70 -11.06
N HIS A 893 -17.63 24.64 -10.59
CA HIS A 893 -16.36 24.69 -9.87
C HIS A 893 -15.20 24.44 -10.84
N VAL A 894 -14.18 25.31 -10.85
CA VAL A 894 -12.94 25.07 -11.59
C VAL A 894 -11.76 25.23 -10.63
N GLY A 895 -10.97 24.16 -10.47
CA GLY A 895 -9.80 24.15 -9.58
C GLY A 895 -8.67 23.29 -10.14
N GLY A 896 -7.42 23.64 -9.82
CA GLY A 896 -6.24 22.90 -10.24
C GLY A 896 -5.29 22.61 -9.08
N PHE A 897 -4.90 21.35 -8.92
CA PHE A 897 -3.67 20.95 -8.21
C PHE A 897 -2.61 20.69 -9.27
N GLY A 898 -1.33 20.97 -9.03
CA GLY A 898 -0.25 20.77 -10.00
C GLY A 898 -0.41 19.48 -10.81
N TYR A 899 -0.75 19.63 -12.10
CA TYR A 899 -1.02 18.61 -13.13
C TYR A 899 -2.41 17.92 -13.17
N LEU A 900 -3.39 18.28 -12.32
CA LEU A 900 -4.79 17.83 -12.41
C LEU A 900 -5.73 19.02 -12.65
N ARG A 901 -6.47 19.01 -13.77
CA ARG A 901 -7.52 19.99 -14.11
C ARG A 901 -8.88 19.38 -13.79
N ALA A 902 -9.68 19.96 -12.89
CA ALA A 902 -11.03 19.46 -12.56
C ALA A 902 -12.09 20.56 -12.73
N ILE A 903 -13.21 20.19 -13.35
CA ILE A 903 -14.42 21.02 -13.48
C ILE A 903 -15.61 20.24 -12.92
N GLY A 904 -16.25 20.75 -11.88
CA GLY A 904 -17.48 20.19 -11.29
C GLY A 904 -18.70 21.01 -11.66
N ILE A 905 -19.84 20.38 -11.96
CA ILE A 905 -21.10 21.06 -12.29
C ILE A 905 -22.18 20.56 -11.33
N THR A 906 -22.85 21.46 -10.61
CA THR A 906 -23.96 21.13 -9.70
C THR A 906 -25.25 21.74 -10.24
N THR A 907 -26.32 20.96 -10.42
CA THR A 907 -27.62 21.45 -10.90
C THR A 907 -28.79 20.92 -10.07
N PRO A 908 -29.96 21.60 -10.06
CA PRO A 908 -31.18 21.08 -9.42
C PRO A 908 -31.75 19.83 -10.14
N PRO A 909 -32.71 19.10 -9.53
CA PRO A 909 -33.01 17.69 -9.84
C PRO A 909 -33.70 17.36 -11.19
N TYR A 910 -34.05 18.33 -12.04
CA TYR A 910 -35.17 18.14 -13.00
C TYR A 910 -34.87 18.17 -14.52
N ASP A 911 -33.63 18.21 -15.02
CA ASP A 911 -33.41 18.09 -16.49
C ASP A 911 -32.09 17.40 -16.91
N ALA A 912 -32.09 16.07 -16.87
CA ALA A 912 -30.97 15.23 -17.29
C ALA A 912 -30.60 15.37 -18.78
N LYS A 913 -31.53 15.78 -19.64
CA LYS A 913 -31.29 15.93 -21.08
C LYS A 913 -30.48 17.19 -21.39
N ARG A 914 -30.69 18.27 -20.63
CA ARG A 914 -29.91 19.51 -20.68
C ARG A 914 -28.54 19.38 -20.02
N LEU A 915 -28.42 18.64 -18.91
CA LEU A 915 -27.13 18.34 -18.28
C LEU A 915 -26.16 17.68 -19.27
N LYS A 916 -26.69 16.75 -20.08
CA LYS A 916 -25.94 16.08 -21.15
C LYS A 916 -25.49 17.05 -22.24
N GLN A 917 -26.31 18.02 -22.65
CA GLN A 917 -25.94 19.01 -23.66
C GLN A 917 -24.85 20.00 -23.17
N MET A 918 -24.94 20.48 -21.92
CA MET A 918 -23.92 21.34 -21.32
C MET A 918 -22.59 20.60 -21.11
N ALA A 919 -22.63 19.36 -20.65
CA ALA A 919 -21.44 18.52 -20.50
C ALA A 919 -20.76 18.25 -21.85
N MET A 920 -21.54 18.02 -22.93
CA MET A 920 -21.01 17.83 -24.29
C MET A 920 -20.38 19.10 -24.86
N LEU A 921 -20.97 20.28 -24.63
CA LEU A 921 -20.40 21.56 -25.09
C LEU A 921 -19.07 21.89 -24.38
N LEU A 922 -19.01 21.64 -23.06
CA LEU A 922 -17.78 21.80 -22.27
C LEU A 922 -16.70 20.79 -22.67
N TRP A 923 -17.08 19.56 -22.98
CA TRP A 923 -16.18 18.53 -23.52
C TRP A 923 -15.57 18.98 -24.86
N ASP A 924 -16.38 19.51 -25.78
CA ASP A 924 -15.90 20.01 -27.07
C ASP A 924 -14.96 21.23 -26.96
N VAL A 925 -15.15 22.09 -25.95
CA VAL A 925 -14.25 23.22 -25.68
C VAL A 925 -12.92 22.74 -25.06
N LEU A 926 -12.96 21.73 -24.18
CA LEU A 926 -11.77 21.18 -23.52
C LEU A 926 -10.91 20.29 -24.44
N MET A 927 -11.54 19.57 -25.38
CA MET A 927 -10.86 18.62 -26.28
C MET A 927 -10.20 19.27 -27.50
N ARG A 928 -10.40 20.58 -27.72
CA ARG A 928 -9.74 21.34 -28.81
C ARG A 928 -8.32 21.80 -28.48
N GLU A 929 -7.81 21.53 -27.27
CA GLU A 929 -6.42 21.74 -26.87
C GLU A 929 -5.74 20.39 -26.57
N PRO A 930 -4.54 20.09 -27.13
CA PRO A 930 -3.88 18.81 -26.95
C PRO A 930 -3.09 18.78 -25.63
N SER A 931 -3.78 18.69 -24.49
CA SER A 931 -3.14 18.23 -23.25
C SER A 931 -4.15 17.68 -22.23
N THR A 932 -3.84 16.47 -21.76
CA THR A 932 -4.54 15.61 -20.80
C THR A 932 -5.24 16.35 -19.65
N GLY A 933 -6.58 16.27 -19.60
CA GLY A 933 -7.40 16.64 -18.44
C GLY A 933 -8.54 15.64 -18.23
N HIS A 934 -8.90 15.34 -16.99
CA HIS A 934 -10.01 14.46 -16.63
C HIS A 934 -11.24 15.31 -16.22
N LEU A 935 -12.42 15.04 -16.77
CA LEU A 935 -13.67 15.69 -16.38
C LEU A 935 -14.38 14.86 -15.29
N LEU A 936 -14.69 15.47 -14.13
CA LEU A 936 -15.42 14.83 -13.04
C LEU A 936 -16.80 15.49 -12.88
N LEU A 937 -17.87 14.79 -13.29
CA LEU A 937 -19.24 15.25 -13.11
C LEU A 937 -19.80 14.70 -11.79
N VAL A 938 -20.21 15.58 -10.88
CA VAL A 938 -20.79 15.19 -9.57
C VAL A 938 -22.18 15.82 -9.45
N GLY A 939 -23.23 14.99 -9.41
CA GLY A 939 -24.61 15.43 -9.14
C GLY A 939 -25.00 15.09 -7.71
N TYR A 940 -25.63 16.04 -7.00
CA TYR A 940 -26.20 15.84 -5.67
C TYR A 940 -27.73 15.92 -5.74
N ASN A 941 -28.41 14.96 -5.09
CA ASN A 941 -29.86 14.97 -4.87
C ASN A 941 -30.09 15.26 -3.39
N GLU A 942 -30.49 16.49 -3.04
CA GLU A 942 -30.93 16.83 -1.68
C GLU A 942 -32.44 16.59 -1.57
N ASP A 943 -32.83 15.32 -1.52
CA ASP A 943 -34.03 14.90 -0.81
C ASP A 943 -33.86 13.43 -0.43
N GLN A 944 -33.83 13.16 0.88
CA GLN A 944 -33.82 11.79 1.41
C GLN A 944 -35.20 11.15 1.23
N THR A 945 -35.52 10.73 -0.01
CA THR A 945 -36.29 9.53 -0.33
C THR A 945 -36.06 9.20 -1.81
N ASN A 946 -35.19 8.21 -2.05
CA ASN A 946 -34.61 7.71 -3.32
C ASN A 946 -33.54 8.58 -4.01
#